data_AF-A0AAV6WIU7-F1
#
_entry.id   AF-A0AAV6WIU7-F1
#
_cell.length_a   1.000
_cell.length_b   1.000
_cell.length_c   1.000
_cell.angle_alpha   90.00
_cell.angle_beta   90.00
_cell.angle_gamma   90.00
#
_symmetry.space_group_name_H-M   'P 1'
#
loop_
_entity.id
_entity.type
_entity.pdbx_description
1 polymer ?
#
loop_
_entity_poly.entity_id
_entity_poly.type
_entity_poly.pdbx_seq_one_letter_code
_entity_poly.pdbx_strand_id
1 'polypeptide(L)'
;MERAVLLRSLSSSSPSSALASTRLFSRSSHRLARLPRRHRLVPNVQHRSLLRRHFGLISAVSRPSLHLKSHFYPLSVRAVATSSAQPSSEVLGADDDVAEKLGFEKVSDEFIEECKSRAVLYKHKKTGAEIMSVSNEDENKVFGIVFRTPPKDSTGIPHILEHSVLCGSRKYPLKEPFVELLKGSLHTFLNAFTYPDRTCYPVASTNTKDFYNLVDVYLDAVFFPKCVEDIKTFQQEGWHYELNDPSEDITYKGVVFNEMKGVYSQPDSILGRASQQALFPDNTYGVDSGGDPQDIPKLTFEEFKEFHRKYYHPSNARIWFYGDDDPNERLRILSEYLDTFEANSAPEESRVDFQKLFLQPVRIVEKYPAAEGVDLKKKQMVCLNWLLSETPLDLETELALGFLDHLMMGTPASPLRKILLESGLGEAIVGGGIEDELLQPQFSIGLKGVSEDDIQKVEELIMSTLKKLAEEGFDSDAVEASMNTIEFSLRENNTGSFPRGLALMLRSMGKWIYDMDPFQPLKYQEPLKALKARIAEEGSKAVFAPLIEKFILDNPHRVTIEMQPDTEKASRDEAAEKENLEKVKASLTQEDLAELARATHELKLKQETPDPPEALKCVPSLSLKDIPKKPIYIPTEVGDINGIKVLKHDLFTNDVLYAEVVFNMGSLKQELLPLVPLFCQSLLEMGTKDLDFVQLNQLIGRKTGGISVYPFTSSIRGQRDPCSHIIVRGKAMSERTEDLFNLVNRVIQDVQLTDQKRFKQFVSQSKARMENRLRGSGHGIAAARMDAKLNVAGWVSEQMGGFSYLEFLQDLEKKVDNDWEEISSSLEEIRRTLFSRKDCLINLTADGKNLTNSEKHISKFLDMLPNTSPVGSTAWNALIPPTNEAIVIPTQVNYVGKAANLFETGYQLKGSAYVISKYLNNSWLWDRVRVSGGAYGGFCDFDTHSGVFSFLSYRDPNLLKTLDVYDGTSNFLRELEMDEDALTKAIIGTIGDVDSYQLPDAKGYSSLMRYLLRVTEEERQIRREEILSTRLKDFKEFGDVVEAVKDKGVVVAVASPDDVDAAHGSRSNFFEVKKAL
;
A
#
# COMPACT_ATOMS: atom_id res chain seq x y z
N MET A 1 -12.18 8.25 0.73
CA MET A 1 -10.73 8.17 1.08
C MET A 1 -10.14 6.75 1.02
N GLU A 2 -10.89 5.68 1.35
CA GLU A 2 -10.35 4.31 1.40
C GLU A 2 -9.60 3.84 0.15
N ARG A 3 -9.95 4.31 -1.07
CA ARG A 3 -9.19 4.05 -2.32
C ARG A 3 -7.68 4.31 -2.12
N ALA A 4 -7.26 5.37 -1.41
CA ALA A 4 -5.85 5.67 -1.13
C ALA A 4 -5.19 4.71 -0.11
N VAL A 5 -5.97 4.14 0.82
CA VAL A 5 -5.49 3.13 1.80
C VAL A 5 -5.40 1.74 1.14
N LEU A 6 -6.39 1.39 0.32
CA LEU A 6 -6.39 0.21 -0.55
C LEU A 6 -5.23 0.25 -1.56
N LEU A 7 -4.95 1.40 -2.17
CA LEU A 7 -3.86 1.54 -3.14
C LEU A 7 -2.46 1.36 -2.50
N ARG A 8 -2.28 1.66 -1.21
CA ARG A 8 -1.06 1.27 -0.45
C ARG A 8 -0.90 -0.25 -0.27
N SER A 9 -1.96 -1.04 -0.51
CA SER A 9 -1.91 -2.51 -0.58
C SER A 9 -1.81 -3.04 -2.02
N LEU A 10 -2.41 -2.35 -3.00
CA LEU A 10 -2.32 -2.73 -4.41
C LEU A 10 -0.95 -2.39 -5.02
N SER A 11 -0.31 -1.28 -4.65
CA SER A 11 1.05 -0.90 -5.12
C SER A 11 2.18 -1.75 -4.52
N SER A 12 1.86 -2.96 -4.06
CA SER A 12 2.81 -3.96 -3.52
C SER A 12 2.85 -5.26 -4.33
N SER A 13 2.11 -5.35 -5.44
CA SER A 13 2.14 -6.50 -6.37
C SER A 13 3.39 -6.48 -7.26
N SER A 14 4.56 -6.72 -6.68
CA SER A 14 5.79 -7.07 -7.42
C SER A 14 6.04 -8.58 -7.33
N PRO A 15 6.27 -9.29 -8.45
CA PRO A 15 6.27 -10.76 -8.49
C PRO A 15 7.59 -11.37 -7.99
N SER A 16 7.82 -11.33 -6.67
CA SER A 16 8.76 -12.22 -5.94
C SER A 16 8.74 -12.09 -4.41
N SER A 17 7.72 -11.48 -3.79
CA SER A 17 7.53 -11.60 -2.33
C SER A 17 6.09 -11.34 -1.87
N ALA A 18 5.43 -12.35 -1.29
CA ALA A 18 4.15 -12.21 -0.58
C ALA A 18 4.32 -11.54 0.81
N LEU A 19 5.01 -10.39 0.85
CA LEU A 19 5.26 -9.62 2.07
C LEU A 19 4.19 -8.55 2.23
N ALA A 20 3.16 -8.86 3.04
CA ALA A 20 2.19 -7.88 3.46
C ALA A 20 2.90 -6.69 4.16
N SER A 21 2.69 -5.48 3.65
CA SER A 21 3.24 -4.22 4.17
C SER A 21 2.55 -3.80 5.49
N THR A 22 2.61 -4.66 6.50
CA THR A 22 1.86 -4.53 7.75
C THR A 22 2.28 -3.30 8.56
N ARG A 23 1.56 -2.19 8.37
CA ARG A 23 1.46 -1.11 9.37
C ARG A 23 0.70 -1.63 10.60
N LEU A 24 1.39 -2.40 11.45
CA LEU A 24 0.86 -2.97 12.70
C LEU A 24 0.73 -1.91 13.80
N PHE A 25 -0.28 -1.07 13.58
CA PHE A 25 -1.26 -0.69 14.57
C PHE A 25 -1.66 -1.89 15.49
N SER A 26 -1.38 -1.89 16.81
CA SER A 26 -1.83 -2.97 17.76
C SER A 26 -1.81 -2.66 19.29
N ARG A 27 -2.62 -1.70 19.79
CA ARG A 27 -2.55 -1.19 21.19
C ARG A 27 -3.41 -1.93 22.25
N SER A 28 -2.88 -2.21 23.46
CA SER A 28 -3.51 -3.14 24.49
C SER A 28 -3.12 -2.87 26.00
N SER A 29 -3.71 -3.50 27.06
CA SER A 29 -3.90 -3.03 28.51
C SER A 29 -3.07 -3.65 29.69
N HIS A 30 -3.36 -3.72 31.02
CA HIS A 30 -4.51 -3.39 31.93
C HIS A 30 -4.08 -2.71 33.30
N ARG A 31 -4.81 -2.92 34.42
CA ARG A 31 -4.54 -2.47 35.84
C ARG A 31 -4.92 -3.57 36.88
N LEU A 32 -4.40 -3.44 38.14
CA LEU A 32 -4.92 -3.87 39.49
C LEU A 32 -3.87 -4.67 40.33
N ALA A 33 -3.34 -4.14 41.45
CA ALA A 33 -3.85 -4.13 42.85
C ALA A 33 -3.70 -5.50 43.60
N ARG A 34 -3.30 -5.62 44.89
CA ARG A 34 -3.27 -4.64 46.02
C ARG A 34 -2.44 -5.12 47.27
N LEU A 35 -1.46 -4.33 47.75
CA LEU A 35 -1.08 -4.06 49.18
C LEU A 35 -0.67 -5.21 50.17
N PRO A 36 -0.12 -4.94 51.41
CA PRO A 36 0.46 -3.71 52.02
C PRO A 36 1.78 -3.84 52.86
N ARG A 37 2.28 -2.65 53.31
CA ARG A 37 2.92 -2.30 54.64
C ARG A 37 4.46 -2.26 54.88
N ARG A 38 4.87 -1.03 55.29
CA ARG A 38 5.81 -0.60 56.38
C ARG A 38 7.32 -0.35 56.11
N HIS A 39 7.70 0.93 56.37
CA HIS A 39 8.95 1.41 57.03
C HIS A 39 10.29 1.31 56.24
N ARG A 40 11.30 2.20 56.38
CA ARG A 40 11.44 3.61 56.88
C ARG A 40 12.89 4.08 56.55
N LEU A 41 13.16 5.40 56.45
CA LEU A 41 14.51 6.05 56.42
C LEU A 41 15.34 5.83 55.09
N VAL A 42 15.95 6.79 54.37
CA VAL A 42 16.48 8.17 54.59
C VAL A 42 17.77 8.21 55.44
N PRO A 43 18.93 8.85 55.03
CA PRO A 43 19.28 9.55 53.76
C PRO A 43 20.74 9.36 53.20
N ASN A 44 21.03 10.09 52.11
CA ASN A 44 22.21 11.00 51.91
C ASN A 44 23.55 10.61 51.19
N VAL A 45 23.97 11.56 50.31
CA VAL A 45 25.28 12.27 50.25
C VAL A 45 26.33 11.99 49.12
N GLN A 46 26.44 12.99 48.22
CA GLN A 46 27.63 13.65 47.63
C GLN A 46 28.46 13.13 46.41
N HIS A 47 28.28 13.87 45.30
CA HIS A 47 29.29 14.70 44.57
C HIS A 47 30.49 14.13 43.77
N ARG A 48 30.57 14.63 42.51
CA ARG A 48 31.75 15.15 41.76
C ARG A 48 32.82 14.14 41.26
N SER A 49 33.72 14.46 40.30
CA SER A 49 33.64 15.21 39.01
C SER A 49 35.02 15.29 38.29
N LEU A 50 35.06 15.43 36.95
CA LEU A 50 36.08 16.14 36.10
C LEU A 50 37.43 15.47 35.63
N LEU A 51 37.63 15.49 34.29
CA LEU A 51 38.82 15.92 33.48
C LEU A 51 40.05 15.02 33.09
N ARG A 52 40.28 14.96 31.76
CA ARG A 52 41.51 15.30 30.94
C ARG A 52 42.61 14.28 30.46
N ARG A 53 42.66 14.14 29.11
CA ARG A 53 43.78 14.44 28.13
C ARG A 53 45.07 13.57 27.93
N HIS A 54 45.21 13.07 26.66
CA HIS A 54 46.29 13.31 25.64
C HIS A 54 47.62 12.49 25.46
N PHE A 55 47.83 12.03 24.20
CA PHE A 55 49.04 11.97 23.31
C PHE A 55 50.34 11.15 23.63
N GLY A 56 50.98 10.53 22.59
CA GLY A 56 52.35 9.94 22.67
C GLY A 56 52.91 9.07 21.50
N LEU A 57 53.38 9.68 20.39
CA LEU A 57 53.98 9.17 19.12
C LEU A 57 55.29 8.28 19.11
N ILE A 58 55.62 7.70 17.91
CA ILE A 58 56.96 7.64 17.16
C ILE A 58 57.77 6.31 16.85
N SER A 59 58.03 6.08 15.52
CA SER A 59 59.17 5.48 14.71
C SER A 59 59.85 4.07 14.94
N ALA A 60 60.78 3.55 14.08
CA ALA A 60 60.82 3.25 12.59
C ALA A 60 62.14 2.52 12.09
N VAL A 61 62.17 1.99 10.83
CA VAL A 61 63.36 1.59 9.97
C VAL A 61 64.13 0.28 10.40
N SER A 62 64.84 -0.57 9.60
CA SER A 62 65.43 -0.64 8.21
C SER A 62 65.00 -1.95 7.44
N ARG A 63 65.31 -2.36 6.18
CA ARG A 63 66.36 -2.18 5.10
C ARG A 63 67.70 -2.95 5.28
N PRO A 64 68.45 -3.38 4.21
CA PRO A 64 68.21 -3.51 2.74
C PRO A 64 68.45 -5.00 2.23
N SER A 65 68.93 -5.47 1.05
CA SER A 65 69.52 -4.96 -0.24
C SER A 65 69.62 -6.03 -1.39
N LEU A 66 69.84 -5.60 -2.67
CA LEU A 66 70.49 -6.29 -3.84
C LEU A 66 69.83 -7.55 -4.53
N HIS A 67 69.85 -7.76 -5.87
CA HIS A 67 70.03 -6.87 -7.05
C HIS A 67 69.69 -7.55 -8.41
N LEU A 68 68.93 -6.90 -9.33
CA LEU A 68 69.15 -6.75 -10.81
C LEU A 68 67.87 -6.25 -11.54
N LYS A 69 67.95 -5.93 -12.86
CA LYS A 69 67.06 -4.95 -13.54
C LYS A 69 66.46 -5.37 -14.89
N SER A 70 65.19 -5.02 -15.09
CA SER A 70 64.67 -4.18 -16.20
C SER A 70 63.21 -3.81 -15.84
N HIS A 71 62.80 -2.55 -15.61
CA HIS A 71 62.87 -1.30 -16.39
C HIS A 71 61.96 -1.29 -17.64
N PHE A 72 60.67 -0.97 -17.44
CA PHE A 72 60.14 0.38 -17.77
C PHE A 72 59.15 0.84 -16.69
N TYR A 73 59.08 2.16 -16.45
CA TYR A 73 58.43 2.84 -15.31
C TYR A 73 58.53 4.37 -15.55
N PRO A 74 57.82 5.25 -14.82
CA PRO A 74 56.38 5.51 -14.88
C PRO A 74 56.07 6.99 -15.26
N LEU A 75 54.79 7.36 -15.32
CA LEU A 75 54.36 8.71 -14.94
C LEU A 75 53.20 8.65 -13.95
N SER A 76 53.53 8.55 -12.66
CA SER A 76 52.59 8.80 -11.57
C SER A 76 52.37 10.31 -11.42
N VAL A 77 51.20 10.81 -11.79
CA VAL A 77 50.80 12.19 -11.47
C VAL A 77 50.36 12.24 -10.01
N ARG A 78 50.68 13.35 -9.32
CA ARG A 78 50.40 13.55 -7.89
C ARG A 78 48.90 13.43 -7.61
N ALA A 79 48.55 12.64 -6.59
CA ALA A 79 47.31 12.87 -5.85
C ALA A 79 47.45 14.21 -5.12
N VAL A 80 46.95 15.29 -5.71
CA VAL A 80 46.77 16.56 -5.03
C VAL A 80 45.52 16.43 -4.18
N ALA A 81 45.66 16.54 -2.86
CA ALA A 81 44.53 16.69 -1.97
C ALA A 81 43.92 18.08 -2.17
N THR A 82 43.08 18.24 -3.19
CA THR A 82 42.22 19.41 -3.34
C THR A 82 41.19 19.37 -2.23
N SER A 83 41.21 20.39 -1.36
CA SER A 83 40.12 20.65 -0.45
C SER A 83 38.91 21.11 -1.25
N SER A 84 38.07 20.16 -1.67
CA SER A 84 36.71 20.44 -2.11
C SER A 84 35.89 20.89 -0.90
N ALA A 85 36.09 22.14 -0.50
CA ALA A 85 34.96 22.92 -0.03
C ALA A 85 33.99 22.95 -1.20
N GLN A 86 33.00 22.06 -1.18
CA GLN A 86 31.89 22.11 -2.12
C GLN A 86 31.27 23.50 -1.99
N PRO A 87 31.13 24.28 -3.08
CA PRO A 87 29.92 25.07 -3.21
C PRO A 87 28.78 24.08 -3.09
N SER A 88 27.74 24.40 -2.32
CA SER A 88 26.45 23.72 -2.46
C SER A 88 26.09 23.73 -3.95
N SER A 89 25.62 22.59 -4.47
CA SER A 89 24.81 22.58 -5.68
C SER A 89 23.60 23.47 -5.40
N GLU A 90 23.67 24.75 -5.78
CA GLU A 90 22.50 25.61 -5.79
C GLU A 90 21.56 25.04 -6.85
N VAL A 91 20.61 24.22 -6.40
CA VAL A 91 19.58 23.68 -7.27
C VAL A 91 18.72 24.86 -7.71
N LEU A 92 18.89 25.27 -8.97
CA LEU A 92 18.26 26.46 -9.52
C LEU A 92 16.77 26.21 -9.77
N GLY A 93 15.97 27.27 -9.65
CA GLY A 93 14.62 27.31 -10.22
C GLY A 93 14.69 27.53 -11.74
N ALA A 94 13.53 27.74 -12.37
CA ALA A 94 13.55 28.25 -13.75
C ALA A 94 14.11 29.68 -13.76
N ASP A 95 14.75 30.07 -14.86
CA ASP A 95 15.23 31.44 -15.04
C ASP A 95 14.02 32.39 -15.06
N ASP A 96 14.01 33.40 -14.18
CA ASP A 96 12.88 34.34 -14.06
C ASP A 96 12.59 35.05 -15.40
N ASP A 97 13.64 35.35 -16.16
CA ASP A 97 13.58 35.97 -17.47
C ASP A 97 12.97 35.01 -18.52
N VAL A 98 13.09 33.69 -18.33
CA VAL A 98 12.45 32.66 -19.17
C VAL A 98 11.00 32.41 -18.74
N ALA A 99 10.74 32.32 -17.44
CA ALA A 99 9.39 32.17 -16.89
C ALA A 99 8.47 33.32 -17.33
N GLU A 100 8.97 34.58 -17.28
CA GLU A 100 8.24 35.75 -17.78
C GLU A 100 7.87 35.63 -19.26
N LYS A 101 8.80 35.15 -20.11
CA LYS A 101 8.61 34.99 -21.56
C LYS A 101 7.65 33.84 -21.92
N LEU A 102 7.55 32.84 -21.05
CA LEU A 102 6.61 31.71 -21.16
C LEU A 102 5.23 32.02 -20.52
N GLY A 103 4.96 33.27 -20.13
CA GLY A 103 3.65 33.67 -19.60
C GLY A 103 3.44 33.43 -18.10
N PHE A 104 4.49 33.11 -17.35
CA PHE A 104 4.42 32.87 -15.91
C PHE A 104 4.93 34.06 -15.08
N GLU A 105 4.45 34.15 -13.84
CA GLU A 105 4.89 35.04 -12.77
C GLU A 105 5.42 34.19 -11.62
N LYS A 106 6.54 34.57 -10.99
CA LYS A 106 7.05 33.90 -9.78
C LYS A 106 6.44 34.54 -8.54
N VAL A 107 5.68 33.76 -7.76
CA VAL A 107 4.92 34.21 -6.59
C VAL A 107 5.72 34.02 -5.28
N SER A 108 6.39 32.87 -5.13
CA SER A 108 7.30 32.59 -3.99
C SER A 108 8.42 31.63 -4.41
N ASP A 109 9.54 31.68 -3.70
CA ASP A 109 10.80 30.97 -3.99
C ASP A 109 11.47 30.62 -2.65
N GLU A 110 11.38 29.36 -2.21
CA GLU A 110 11.76 28.93 -0.87
C GLU A 110 12.60 27.65 -0.89
N PHE A 111 13.62 27.57 -0.03
CA PHE A 111 14.36 26.34 0.22
C PHE A 111 13.79 25.61 1.44
N ILE A 112 13.46 24.34 1.26
CA ILE A 112 12.84 23.48 2.28
C ILE A 112 13.89 22.44 2.72
N GLU A 113 14.49 22.67 3.89
CA GLU A 113 15.54 21.80 4.45
C GLU A 113 15.05 20.36 4.69
N GLU A 114 13.79 20.21 5.13
CA GLU A 114 13.11 18.93 5.36
C GLU A 114 13.18 17.94 4.19
N CYS A 115 13.13 18.45 2.96
CA CYS A 115 13.23 17.65 1.74
C CYS A 115 14.40 18.08 0.83
N LYS A 116 15.32 18.90 1.35
CA LYS A 116 16.49 19.47 0.64
C LYS A 116 16.17 19.95 -0.78
N SER A 117 15.03 20.62 -0.92
CA SER A 117 14.49 21.01 -2.22
C SER A 117 14.29 22.52 -2.29
N ARG A 118 14.52 23.10 -3.46
CA ARG A 118 14.06 24.45 -3.77
C ARG A 118 12.67 24.35 -4.38
N ALA A 119 11.68 24.91 -3.70
CA ALA A 119 10.29 24.94 -4.14
C ALA A 119 9.95 26.36 -4.62
N VAL A 120 9.44 26.47 -5.84
CA VAL A 120 9.08 27.74 -6.47
C VAL A 120 7.64 27.69 -6.93
N LEU A 121 6.81 28.61 -6.43
CA LEU A 121 5.42 28.76 -6.82
C LEU A 121 5.33 29.78 -7.95
N TYR A 122 4.91 29.32 -9.12
CA TYR A 122 4.59 30.15 -10.28
C TYR A 122 3.08 30.28 -10.47
N LYS A 123 2.64 31.36 -11.13
CA LYS A 123 1.25 31.57 -11.56
C LYS A 123 1.23 31.91 -13.05
N HIS A 124 0.35 31.27 -13.82
CA HIS A 124 0.19 31.54 -15.24
C HIS A 124 -0.62 32.83 -15.44
N LYS A 125 0.00 33.86 -16.04
CA LYS A 125 -0.53 35.24 -16.11
C LYS A 125 -1.86 35.33 -16.86
N LYS A 126 -2.13 34.43 -17.81
CA LYS A 126 -3.33 34.46 -18.65
C LYS A 126 -4.56 33.78 -18.00
N THR A 127 -4.35 32.64 -17.34
CA THR A 127 -5.46 31.82 -16.81
C THR A 127 -5.58 31.85 -15.29
N GLY A 128 -4.55 32.30 -14.58
CA GLY A 128 -4.46 32.26 -13.12
C GLY A 128 -4.07 30.91 -12.52
N ALA A 129 -3.82 29.88 -13.35
CA ALA A 129 -3.39 28.55 -12.92
C ALA A 129 -2.10 28.61 -12.07
N GLU A 130 -1.99 27.75 -11.05
CA GLU A 130 -0.86 27.79 -10.10
C GLU A 130 0.00 26.52 -10.19
N ILE A 131 1.32 26.71 -10.14
CA ILE A 131 2.32 25.69 -10.46
C ILE A 131 3.41 25.66 -9.39
N MET A 132 3.51 24.56 -8.65
CA MET A 132 4.59 24.32 -7.69
C MET A 132 5.70 23.49 -8.36
N SER A 133 6.87 24.09 -8.54
CA SER A 133 8.05 23.46 -9.14
C SER A 133 9.09 23.19 -8.06
N VAL A 134 9.33 21.92 -7.74
CA VAL A 134 10.19 21.48 -6.64
C VAL A 134 11.44 20.80 -7.19
N SER A 135 12.59 21.45 -7.10
CA SER A 135 13.84 20.95 -7.67
C SER A 135 14.78 20.38 -6.60
N ASN A 136 15.35 19.20 -6.87
CA ASN A 136 16.30 18.50 -6.00
C ASN A 136 17.12 17.44 -6.79
N GLU A 137 17.81 16.55 -6.08
CA GLU A 137 18.67 15.49 -6.64
C GLU A 137 18.01 14.08 -6.63
N ASP A 138 16.67 13.96 -6.49
CA ASP A 138 15.96 12.68 -6.55
C ASP A 138 15.63 12.31 -8.01
N GLU A 139 16.23 11.21 -8.49
CA GLU A 139 16.03 10.70 -9.85
C GLU A 139 14.55 10.36 -10.15
N ASN A 140 13.73 10.08 -9.13
CA ASN A 140 12.33 9.68 -9.31
C ASN A 140 11.40 10.89 -9.45
N LYS A 141 11.41 11.49 -10.64
CA LYS A 141 10.63 12.68 -11.01
C LYS A 141 9.13 12.41 -10.91
N VAL A 142 8.37 13.38 -10.43
CA VAL A 142 6.92 13.31 -10.22
C VAL A 142 6.24 14.53 -10.80
N PHE A 143 5.15 14.32 -11.54
CA PHE A 143 4.20 15.33 -11.96
C PHE A 143 2.83 15.00 -11.34
N GLY A 144 2.02 16.03 -11.11
CA GLY A 144 0.58 15.83 -10.94
C GLY A 144 -0.21 17.09 -11.20
N ILE A 145 -1.39 16.92 -11.78
CA ILE A 145 -2.40 17.99 -11.91
C ILE A 145 -3.63 17.65 -11.07
N VAL A 146 -4.13 18.64 -10.34
CA VAL A 146 -5.24 18.51 -9.40
C VAL A 146 -6.30 19.56 -9.70
N PHE A 147 -7.55 19.12 -9.83
CA PHE A 147 -8.71 19.99 -10.03
C PHE A 147 -9.61 19.95 -8.79
N ARG A 148 -10.13 21.10 -8.35
CA ARG A 148 -11.13 21.17 -7.29
C ARG A 148 -12.50 20.85 -7.89
N THR A 149 -13.09 19.71 -7.50
CA THR A 149 -14.21 19.03 -8.16
C THR A 149 -15.30 18.61 -7.15
N PRO A 150 -15.88 19.54 -6.38
CA PRO A 150 -16.92 19.22 -5.41
C PRO A 150 -18.21 18.70 -6.08
N PRO A 151 -18.69 17.48 -5.75
CA PRO A 151 -20.02 17.02 -6.17
C PRO A 151 -21.16 17.79 -5.47
N LYS A 152 -22.31 17.86 -6.15
CA LYS A 152 -23.59 18.39 -5.65
C LYS A 152 -24.61 17.31 -5.25
N ASP A 153 -24.31 16.06 -5.58
CA ASP A 153 -25.15 14.86 -5.46
C ASP A 153 -24.26 13.61 -5.44
N SER A 154 -24.80 12.45 -5.07
CA SER A 154 -24.06 11.18 -5.04
C SER A 154 -24.06 10.44 -6.39
N THR A 155 -24.17 11.14 -7.52
CA THR A 155 -24.19 10.49 -8.85
C THR A 155 -22.80 10.05 -9.35
N GLY A 156 -21.73 10.38 -8.64
CA GLY A 156 -20.36 9.94 -8.94
C GLY A 156 -19.66 10.67 -10.08
N ILE A 157 -20.18 11.82 -10.56
CA ILE A 157 -19.59 12.58 -11.69
C ILE A 157 -18.07 12.77 -11.61
N PRO A 158 -17.46 13.14 -10.45
CA PRO A 158 -16.00 13.32 -10.36
C PRO A 158 -15.23 12.03 -10.67
N HIS A 159 -15.74 10.89 -10.21
CA HIS A 159 -15.14 9.56 -10.35
C HIS A 159 -15.35 8.96 -11.74
N ILE A 160 -16.55 9.13 -12.30
CA ILE A 160 -16.86 8.74 -13.68
C ILE A 160 -16.00 9.54 -14.66
N LEU A 161 -15.75 10.82 -14.38
CA LEU A 161 -14.88 11.67 -15.18
C LEU A 161 -13.38 11.33 -14.99
N GLU A 162 -12.95 10.95 -13.78
CA GLU A 162 -11.58 10.44 -13.52
C GLU A 162 -11.19 9.30 -14.47
N HIS A 163 -12.07 8.31 -14.59
CA HIS A 163 -11.91 7.24 -15.57
C HIS A 163 -12.01 7.76 -17.01
N SER A 164 -13.07 8.50 -17.31
CA SER A 164 -13.42 8.85 -18.69
C SER A 164 -12.41 9.76 -19.40
N VAL A 165 -11.71 10.66 -18.72
CA VAL A 165 -10.69 11.52 -19.37
C VAL A 165 -9.46 10.74 -19.83
N LEU A 166 -9.19 9.59 -19.21
CA LEU A 166 -8.09 8.69 -19.57
C LEU A 166 -8.43 7.78 -20.77
N CYS A 167 -9.68 7.83 -21.24
CA CYS A 167 -10.22 7.05 -22.36
C CYS A 167 -10.28 7.86 -23.68
N GLY A 168 -9.13 8.43 -24.07
CA GLY A 168 -8.92 9.11 -25.35
C GLY A 168 -8.91 10.64 -25.25
N SER A 169 -8.08 11.30 -26.07
CA SER A 169 -7.92 12.76 -26.08
C SER A 169 -7.77 13.33 -27.50
N ARG A 170 -7.53 14.64 -27.61
CA ARG A 170 -7.28 15.38 -28.85
C ARG A 170 -6.00 14.95 -29.57
N LYS A 171 -4.86 14.89 -28.87
CA LYS A 171 -3.56 14.38 -29.35
C LYS A 171 -3.57 12.84 -29.44
N TYR A 172 -4.28 12.17 -28.53
CA TYR A 172 -4.24 10.72 -28.35
C TYR A 172 -5.64 10.09 -28.50
N PRO A 173 -6.23 10.08 -29.72
CA PRO A 173 -7.59 9.62 -29.98
C PRO A 173 -7.70 8.08 -30.04
N LEU A 174 -7.21 7.39 -29.01
CA LEU A 174 -7.36 5.95 -28.79
C LEU A 174 -8.51 5.68 -27.82
N LYS A 175 -8.90 4.41 -27.67
CA LYS A 175 -9.83 3.97 -26.63
C LYS A 175 -9.25 4.16 -25.23
N GLU A 176 -8.01 3.74 -25.00
CA GLU A 176 -7.38 3.71 -23.66
C GLU A 176 -5.88 4.13 -23.69
N PRO A 177 -5.54 5.42 -23.97
CA PRO A 177 -4.16 5.92 -23.90
C PRO A 177 -3.42 5.58 -22.60
N PHE A 178 -4.12 5.62 -21.45
CA PHE A 178 -3.56 5.23 -20.15
C PHE A 178 -3.01 3.79 -20.14
N VAL A 179 -3.71 2.85 -20.80
CA VAL A 179 -3.29 1.45 -20.87
C VAL A 179 -2.11 1.28 -21.85
N GLU A 180 -2.00 2.11 -22.90
CA GLU A 180 -0.79 2.15 -23.74
C GLU A 180 0.44 2.65 -22.98
N LEU A 181 0.28 3.61 -22.06
CA LEU A 181 1.35 3.99 -21.12
C LEU A 181 1.70 2.83 -20.19
N LEU A 182 0.70 2.16 -19.60
CA LEU A 182 0.90 1.01 -18.71
C LEU A 182 1.62 -0.16 -19.40
N LYS A 183 1.40 -0.35 -20.71
CA LYS A 183 2.08 -1.33 -21.56
C LYS A 183 3.53 -0.94 -21.90
N GLY A 184 3.80 0.35 -22.18
CA GLY A 184 4.97 0.78 -22.96
C GLY A 184 5.90 1.84 -22.35
N SER A 185 5.74 2.20 -21.08
CA SER A 185 6.58 3.19 -20.37
C SER A 185 7.46 2.57 -19.27
N LEU A 186 8.41 3.37 -18.75
CA LEU A 186 9.23 3.07 -17.57
C LEU A 186 8.72 3.79 -16.31
N HIS A 187 7.40 3.99 -16.21
CA HIS A 187 6.78 4.67 -15.07
C HIS A 187 7.14 3.97 -13.75
N THR A 188 7.43 4.77 -12.73
CA THR A 188 7.51 4.34 -11.32
C THR A 188 6.16 4.53 -10.62
N PHE A 189 5.29 5.39 -11.17
CA PHE A 189 3.92 5.57 -10.75
C PHE A 189 3.05 6.06 -11.92
N LEU A 190 1.85 5.48 -12.06
CA LEU A 190 0.87 5.82 -13.09
C LEU A 190 -0.52 5.54 -12.54
N ASN A 191 -1.31 6.58 -12.24
CA ASN A 191 -2.65 6.43 -11.66
C ASN A 191 -3.50 7.71 -11.79
N ALA A 192 -4.73 7.68 -11.27
CA ALA A 192 -5.52 8.85 -10.91
C ALA A 192 -6.25 8.59 -9.57
N PHE A 193 -6.72 9.66 -8.89
CA PHE A 193 -7.48 9.54 -7.66
C PHE A 193 -8.61 10.57 -7.56
N THR A 194 -9.83 10.08 -7.34
CA THR A 194 -10.96 10.89 -6.86
C THR A 194 -10.98 10.94 -5.34
N TYR A 195 -10.93 12.16 -4.81
CA TYR A 195 -11.17 12.50 -3.41
C TYR A 195 -12.60 13.07 -3.24
N PRO A 196 -13.05 13.35 -2.00
CA PRO A 196 -14.38 13.93 -1.77
C PRO A 196 -14.63 15.30 -2.44
N ASP A 197 -13.59 16.09 -2.71
CA ASP A 197 -13.67 17.47 -3.21
C ASP A 197 -12.73 17.78 -4.40
N ARG A 198 -11.90 16.82 -4.82
CA ARG A 198 -10.82 17.04 -5.78
C ARG A 198 -10.48 15.79 -6.58
N THR A 199 -9.96 15.96 -7.79
CA THR A 199 -9.48 14.86 -8.64
C THR A 199 -8.01 15.09 -8.99
N CYS A 200 -7.18 14.08 -8.74
CA CYS A 200 -5.72 14.14 -8.83
C CYS A 200 -5.21 13.19 -9.93
N TYR A 201 -4.31 13.65 -10.79
CA TYR A 201 -3.73 12.87 -11.89
C TYR A 201 -2.19 12.87 -11.82
N PRO A 202 -1.56 11.95 -11.08
CA PRO A 202 -0.11 11.92 -10.90
C PRO A 202 0.60 10.84 -11.72
N VAL A 203 1.79 11.18 -12.22
CA VAL A 203 2.74 10.26 -12.88
C VAL A 203 4.14 10.43 -12.31
N ALA A 204 4.94 9.37 -12.35
CA ALA A 204 6.36 9.43 -11.99
C ALA A 204 7.21 8.51 -12.86
N SER A 205 8.46 8.89 -13.11
CA SER A 205 9.44 8.07 -13.85
C SER A 205 10.87 8.53 -13.55
N THR A 206 11.82 7.59 -13.54
CA THR A 206 13.25 7.93 -13.41
C THR A 206 13.86 8.44 -14.72
N ASN A 207 13.28 8.07 -15.87
CA ASN A 207 13.76 8.47 -17.19
C ASN A 207 13.09 9.77 -17.63
N THR A 208 13.85 10.84 -17.86
CA THR A 208 13.30 12.17 -18.18
C THR A 208 12.50 12.22 -19.49
N LYS A 209 12.83 11.38 -20.49
CA LYS A 209 12.06 11.28 -21.74
C LYS A 209 10.73 10.58 -21.52
N ASP A 210 10.76 9.51 -20.73
CA ASP A 210 9.56 8.77 -20.32
C ASP A 210 8.63 9.66 -19.47
N PHE A 211 9.21 10.39 -18.51
CA PHE A 211 8.50 11.37 -17.68
C PHE A 211 7.72 12.39 -18.53
N TYR A 212 8.37 13.04 -19.50
CA TYR A 212 7.67 14.01 -20.36
C TYR A 212 6.67 13.37 -21.33
N ASN A 213 6.88 12.13 -21.78
CA ASN A 213 5.86 11.37 -22.52
C ASN A 213 4.58 11.16 -21.67
N LEU A 214 4.75 10.75 -20.40
CA LEU A 214 3.63 10.55 -19.46
C LEU A 214 2.90 11.88 -19.18
N VAL A 215 3.65 12.96 -18.97
CA VAL A 215 3.12 14.31 -18.70
C VAL A 215 2.30 14.84 -19.88
N ASP A 216 2.77 14.71 -21.12
CA ASP A 216 2.05 15.24 -22.29
C ASP A 216 0.72 14.51 -22.53
N VAL A 217 0.70 13.18 -22.34
CA VAL A 217 -0.54 12.39 -22.43
C VAL A 217 -1.51 12.76 -21.31
N TYR A 218 -1.03 12.94 -20.09
CA TYR A 218 -1.88 13.36 -18.96
C TYR A 218 -2.45 14.77 -19.13
N LEU A 219 -1.67 15.73 -19.62
CA LEU A 219 -2.12 17.10 -19.87
C LEU A 219 -3.20 17.16 -20.97
N ASP A 220 -3.02 16.44 -22.08
CA ASP A 220 -4.02 16.42 -23.15
C ASP A 220 -5.27 15.62 -22.77
N ALA A 221 -5.13 14.55 -21.98
CA ALA A 221 -6.25 13.80 -21.41
C ALA A 221 -7.16 14.70 -20.55
N VAL A 222 -6.62 15.40 -19.54
CA VAL A 222 -7.48 16.16 -18.62
C VAL A 222 -8.09 17.41 -19.26
N PHE A 223 -7.36 18.12 -20.14
CA PHE A 223 -7.84 19.36 -20.75
C PHE A 223 -8.65 19.15 -22.05
N PHE A 224 -8.36 18.09 -22.82
CA PHE A 224 -8.97 17.84 -24.12
C PHE A 224 -9.42 16.37 -24.32
N PRO A 225 -10.20 15.80 -23.38
CA PRO A 225 -10.65 14.41 -23.46
C PRO A 225 -11.67 14.19 -24.58
N LYS A 226 -11.75 12.96 -25.09
CA LYS A 226 -12.79 12.55 -26.05
C LYS A 226 -14.12 12.21 -25.40
N CYS A 227 -14.17 11.95 -24.09
CA CYS A 227 -15.40 11.62 -23.38
C CYS A 227 -16.47 12.71 -23.42
N VAL A 228 -16.12 13.99 -23.64
CA VAL A 228 -17.10 15.08 -23.81
C VAL A 228 -17.69 15.17 -25.22
N GLU A 229 -17.11 14.45 -26.19
CA GLU A 229 -17.62 14.31 -27.56
C GLU A 229 -18.33 12.96 -27.78
N ASP A 230 -17.83 11.86 -27.19
CA ASP A 230 -18.37 10.50 -27.36
C ASP A 230 -19.07 9.97 -26.10
N ILE A 231 -20.40 9.84 -26.18
CA ILE A 231 -21.25 9.29 -25.11
C ILE A 231 -20.91 7.83 -24.77
N LYS A 232 -20.30 7.05 -25.69
CA LYS A 232 -19.98 5.65 -25.45
C LYS A 232 -18.90 5.47 -24.37
N THR A 233 -18.00 6.45 -24.21
CA THR A 233 -17.02 6.46 -23.12
C THR A 233 -17.72 6.70 -21.77
N PHE A 234 -18.64 7.67 -21.71
CA PHE A 234 -19.47 7.91 -20.53
C PHE A 234 -20.32 6.68 -20.15
N GLN A 235 -20.92 6.00 -21.15
CA GLN A 235 -21.70 4.78 -20.94
C GLN A 235 -20.85 3.62 -20.41
N GLN A 236 -19.63 3.45 -20.94
CA GLN A 236 -18.70 2.41 -20.47
C GLN A 236 -18.23 2.66 -19.04
N GLU A 237 -17.62 3.82 -18.78
CA GLU A 237 -16.98 4.08 -17.48
C GLU A 237 -17.98 4.44 -16.39
N GLY A 238 -19.05 5.14 -16.73
CA GLY A 238 -20.14 5.51 -15.81
C GLY A 238 -21.18 4.41 -15.69
N TRP A 239 -22.24 4.51 -16.50
CA TRP A 239 -23.34 3.56 -16.51
C TRP A 239 -24.09 3.53 -17.85
N HIS A 240 -24.68 2.37 -18.15
CA HIS A 240 -25.67 2.17 -19.21
C HIS A 240 -26.63 1.03 -18.83
N TYR A 241 -27.69 0.89 -19.64
CA TYR A 241 -28.53 -0.31 -19.68
C TYR A 241 -27.90 -1.33 -20.65
N GLU A 242 -27.72 -2.59 -20.24
CA GLU A 242 -27.29 -3.70 -21.08
C GLU A 242 -28.47 -4.67 -21.35
N LEU A 243 -28.65 -5.08 -22.61
CA LEU A 243 -29.70 -6.00 -23.07
C LEU A 243 -29.21 -6.79 -24.29
N ASN A 244 -29.06 -8.12 -24.22
CA ASN A 244 -28.51 -8.89 -25.34
C ASN A 244 -29.58 -9.25 -26.40
N ASP A 245 -30.81 -9.51 -25.95
CA ASP A 245 -31.99 -9.78 -26.79
C ASP A 245 -33.24 -9.16 -26.13
N PRO A 246 -34.22 -8.61 -26.88
CA PRO A 246 -35.42 -7.99 -26.33
C PRO A 246 -36.30 -8.87 -25.41
N SER A 247 -36.11 -10.19 -25.40
CA SER A 247 -36.76 -11.09 -24.44
C SER A 247 -36.08 -11.12 -23.07
N GLU A 248 -34.77 -10.94 -23.00
CA GLU A 248 -33.97 -10.93 -21.76
C GLU A 248 -34.28 -9.72 -20.87
N ASP A 249 -33.99 -9.82 -19.57
CA ASP A 249 -34.13 -8.69 -18.65
C ASP A 249 -33.00 -7.67 -18.84
N ILE A 250 -33.33 -6.39 -18.74
CA ILE A 250 -32.36 -5.29 -18.80
C ILE A 250 -31.55 -5.28 -17.51
N THR A 251 -30.23 -5.08 -17.59
CA THR A 251 -29.35 -4.88 -16.43
C THR A 251 -28.69 -3.50 -16.46
N TYR A 252 -28.26 -2.99 -15.30
CA TYR A 252 -27.31 -1.89 -15.23
C TYR A 252 -25.87 -2.40 -15.37
N LYS A 253 -25.02 -1.64 -16.06
CA LYS A 253 -23.60 -1.96 -16.22
C LYS A 253 -22.76 -0.70 -16.41
N GLY A 254 -21.52 -0.72 -15.94
CA GLY A 254 -20.54 0.35 -16.12
C GLY A 254 -19.37 0.15 -15.15
N VAL A 255 -18.18 0.69 -15.45
CA VAL A 255 -16.98 0.41 -14.64
C VAL A 255 -17.13 0.96 -13.22
N VAL A 256 -17.48 2.24 -13.07
CA VAL A 256 -17.72 2.87 -11.77
C VAL A 256 -18.97 2.31 -11.08
N PHE A 257 -20.05 2.04 -11.82
CA PHE A 257 -21.24 1.40 -11.25
C PHE A 257 -20.92 0.05 -10.60
N ASN A 258 -20.18 -0.82 -11.30
CA ASN A 258 -19.76 -2.12 -10.78
C ASN A 258 -18.75 -1.96 -9.62
N GLU A 259 -17.80 -1.02 -9.71
CA GLU A 259 -16.86 -0.75 -8.61
C GLU A 259 -17.59 -0.35 -7.34
N MET A 260 -18.54 0.59 -7.40
CA MET A 260 -19.21 1.13 -6.22
C MET A 260 -20.18 0.13 -5.57
N LYS A 261 -20.83 -0.76 -6.35
CA LYS A 261 -21.50 -1.95 -5.80
C LYS A 261 -20.50 -2.83 -5.04
N GLY A 262 -19.32 -3.06 -5.62
CA GLY A 262 -18.22 -3.77 -4.97
C GLY A 262 -17.69 -3.09 -3.69
N VAL A 263 -17.64 -1.76 -3.63
CA VAL A 263 -17.25 -0.99 -2.43
C VAL A 263 -18.31 -1.12 -1.33
N TYR A 264 -19.58 -0.89 -1.65
CA TYR A 264 -20.67 -0.94 -0.66
C TYR A 264 -21.07 -2.36 -0.22
N SER A 265 -20.44 -3.40 -0.77
CA SER A 265 -20.47 -4.75 -0.16
C SER A 265 -19.68 -4.84 1.16
N GLN A 266 -18.78 -3.88 1.44
CA GLN A 266 -17.85 -3.94 2.57
C GLN A 266 -18.34 -3.09 3.77
N PRO A 267 -18.51 -3.67 4.98
CA PRO A 267 -19.09 -2.95 6.13
C PRO A 267 -18.27 -1.74 6.60
N ASP A 268 -16.94 -1.83 6.55
CA ASP A 268 -16.05 -0.72 6.92
C ASP A 268 -16.24 0.49 5.98
N SER A 269 -16.44 0.24 4.67
CA SER A 269 -16.67 1.27 3.66
C SER A 269 -18.00 1.98 3.84
N ILE A 270 -19.08 1.25 4.15
CA ILE A 270 -20.40 1.85 4.46
C ILE A 270 -20.29 2.72 5.72
N LEU A 271 -19.60 2.25 6.75
CA LEU A 271 -19.35 3.03 7.97
C LEU A 271 -18.56 4.31 7.68
N GLY A 272 -17.44 4.22 6.94
CA GLY A 272 -16.62 5.38 6.59
C GLY A 272 -17.41 6.46 5.83
N ARG A 273 -18.23 6.03 4.86
CA ARG A 273 -19.15 6.92 4.13
C ARG A 273 -20.18 7.57 5.07
N ALA A 274 -20.86 6.77 5.90
CA ALA A 274 -21.86 7.27 6.83
C ALA A 274 -21.26 8.27 7.84
N SER A 275 -20.04 8.02 8.33
CA SER A 275 -19.30 8.95 9.20
C SER A 275 -19.03 10.28 8.51
N GLN A 276 -18.53 10.27 7.27
CA GLN A 276 -18.25 11.50 6.52
C GLN A 276 -19.55 12.28 6.26
N GLN A 277 -20.58 11.63 5.68
CA GLN A 277 -21.82 12.32 5.30
C GLN A 277 -22.56 12.90 6.50
N ALA A 278 -22.53 12.22 7.65
CA ALA A 278 -23.18 12.69 8.88
C ALA A 278 -22.41 13.78 9.63
N LEU A 279 -21.08 13.86 9.46
CA LEU A 279 -20.27 14.99 9.95
C LEU A 279 -20.41 16.23 9.07
N PHE A 280 -20.73 16.08 7.79
CA PHE A 280 -20.69 17.17 6.81
C PHE A 280 -21.99 17.37 6.01
N PRO A 281 -23.18 17.40 6.63
CA PRO A 281 -24.47 17.44 5.92
C PRO A 281 -24.74 18.73 5.12
N ASP A 282 -24.06 19.84 5.44
CA ASP A 282 -24.31 21.15 4.82
C ASP A 282 -23.35 21.47 3.65
N ASN A 283 -22.41 20.57 3.27
CA ASN A 283 -21.45 20.82 2.20
C ASN A 283 -21.16 19.59 1.30
N THR A 284 -20.17 19.71 0.41
CA THR A 284 -19.79 18.70 -0.60
C THR A 284 -19.45 17.31 -0.05
N TYR A 285 -19.09 17.17 1.23
CA TYR A 285 -18.75 15.88 1.81
C TYR A 285 -19.98 15.12 2.34
N GLY A 286 -21.15 15.77 2.35
CA GLY A 286 -22.48 15.19 2.65
C GLY A 286 -23.01 14.24 1.58
N VAL A 287 -22.35 14.17 0.42
CA VAL A 287 -22.63 13.27 -0.71
C VAL A 287 -21.40 12.42 -1.04
N ASP A 288 -21.54 11.35 -1.82
CA ASP A 288 -20.40 10.49 -2.22
C ASP A 288 -19.85 10.87 -3.60
N SER A 289 -18.60 11.35 -3.66
CA SER A 289 -17.92 11.68 -4.93
C SER A 289 -17.56 10.46 -5.77
N GLY A 290 -17.47 9.27 -5.16
CA GLY A 290 -17.33 7.99 -5.86
C GLY A 290 -18.62 7.53 -6.52
N GLY A 291 -19.76 7.94 -5.97
CA GLY A 291 -21.11 7.66 -6.46
C GLY A 291 -21.82 6.51 -5.74
N ASP A 292 -23.09 6.71 -5.38
CA ASP A 292 -23.95 5.64 -4.87
C ASP A 292 -24.59 4.89 -6.06
N PRO A 293 -24.57 3.55 -6.12
CA PRO A 293 -25.25 2.77 -7.17
C PRO A 293 -26.75 3.07 -7.34
N GLN A 294 -27.44 3.60 -6.32
CA GLN A 294 -28.83 4.06 -6.41
C GLN A 294 -28.98 5.46 -7.05
N ASP A 295 -27.89 6.24 -7.13
CA ASP A 295 -27.85 7.60 -7.70
C ASP A 295 -27.07 7.67 -9.03
N ILE A 296 -26.05 6.84 -9.24
CA ILE A 296 -25.27 6.79 -10.51
C ILE A 296 -26.20 6.70 -11.74
N PRO A 297 -27.24 5.83 -11.80
CA PRO A 297 -28.19 5.77 -12.93
C PRO A 297 -29.07 7.00 -13.16
N LYS A 298 -28.91 8.07 -12.37
CA LYS A 298 -29.58 9.37 -12.56
C LYS A 298 -28.71 10.36 -13.32
N LEU A 299 -27.41 10.10 -13.47
CA LEU A 299 -26.48 10.99 -14.14
C LEU A 299 -26.76 11.09 -15.64
N THR A 300 -26.93 12.32 -16.14
CA THR A 300 -27.02 12.60 -17.58
C THR A 300 -25.66 12.90 -18.21
N PHE A 301 -25.53 12.62 -19.51
CA PHE A 301 -24.32 12.95 -20.27
C PHE A 301 -24.09 14.47 -20.34
N GLU A 302 -25.17 15.25 -20.36
CA GLU A 302 -25.16 16.72 -20.33
C GLU A 302 -24.54 17.26 -19.05
N GLU A 303 -24.92 16.74 -17.87
CA GLU A 303 -24.33 17.14 -16.59
C GLU A 303 -22.86 16.71 -16.47
N PHE A 304 -22.52 15.52 -16.97
CA PHE A 304 -21.13 15.04 -17.05
C PHE A 304 -20.24 15.98 -17.89
N LYS A 305 -20.70 16.39 -19.09
CA LYS A 305 -20.00 17.37 -19.95
C LYS A 305 -19.86 18.73 -19.28
N GLU A 306 -20.93 19.22 -18.65
CA GLU A 306 -20.91 20.51 -17.95
C GLU A 306 -19.97 20.50 -16.75
N PHE A 307 -19.89 19.39 -16.01
CA PHE A 307 -18.95 19.22 -14.89
C PHE A 307 -17.48 19.28 -15.36
N HIS A 308 -17.15 18.64 -16.49
CA HIS A 308 -15.82 18.80 -17.12
C HIS A 308 -15.58 20.25 -17.54
N ARG A 309 -16.47 20.82 -18.38
CA ARG A 309 -16.36 22.21 -18.89
C ARG A 309 -16.17 23.25 -17.78
N LYS A 310 -16.80 23.02 -16.62
CA LYS A 310 -16.71 23.86 -15.43
C LYS A 310 -15.41 23.65 -14.64
N TYR A 311 -15.14 22.42 -14.19
CA TYR A 311 -14.08 22.19 -13.19
C TYR A 311 -12.72 21.78 -13.77
N TYR A 312 -12.65 21.25 -14.99
CA TYR A 312 -11.39 20.84 -15.65
C TYR A 312 -10.70 21.98 -16.40
N HIS A 313 -10.86 23.19 -15.89
CA HIS A 313 -10.37 24.42 -16.48
C HIS A 313 -9.06 24.88 -15.80
N PRO A 314 -8.04 25.39 -16.52
CA PRO A 314 -6.76 25.80 -15.94
C PRO A 314 -6.84 26.73 -14.72
N SER A 315 -7.76 27.70 -14.68
CA SER A 315 -7.95 28.58 -13.52
C SER A 315 -8.24 27.83 -12.21
N ASN A 316 -8.87 26.65 -12.32
CA ASN A 316 -9.25 25.79 -11.20
C ASN A 316 -8.20 24.68 -10.93
N ALA A 317 -7.12 24.63 -11.72
CA ALA A 317 -6.09 23.61 -11.65
C ALA A 317 -4.89 24.03 -10.81
N ARG A 318 -4.33 23.07 -10.09
CA ARG A 318 -3.04 23.17 -9.38
C ARG A 318 -2.09 22.12 -9.93
N ILE A 319 -0.89 22.54 -10.30
CA ILE A 319 0.07 21.71 -11.02
C ILE A 319 1.33 21.55 -10.18
N TRP A 320 1.81 20.33 -10.05
CA TRP A 320 2.98 19.98 -9.26
C TRP A 320 4.04 19.33 -10.13
N PHE A 321 5.30 19.73 -9.94
CA PHE A 321 6.48 19.05 -10.45
C PHE A 321 7.50 18.85 -9.32
N TYR A 322 8.18 17.70 -9.32
CA TYR A 322 9.24 17.36 -8.37
C TYR A 322 10.35 16.56 -9.06
N GLY A 323 11.62 16.88 -8.80
CA GLY A 323 12.76 16.04 -9.18
C GLY A 323 13.94 16.81 -9.79
N ASP A 324 14.78 16.07 -10.52
CA ASP A 324 16.06 16.50 -11.12
C ASP A 324 15.97 17.01 -12.58
N ASP A 325 14.77 17.13 -13.15
CA ASP A 325 14.54 17.68 -14.49
C ASP A 325 14.63 19.22 -14.57
N ASP A 326 14.91 19.74 -15.78
CA ASP A 326 15.07 21.18 -16.05
C ASP A 326 13.77 21.96 -15.76
N PRO A 327 13.77 22.87 -14.76
CA PRO A 327 12.57 23.63 -14.40
C PRO A 327 12.05 24.55 -15.51
N ASN A 328 12.87 24.92 -16.49
CA ASN A 328 12.45 25.73 -17.63
C ASN A 328 11.59 24.91 -18.60
N GLU A 329 11.94 23.63 -18.81
CA GLU A 329 11.21 22.71 -19.68
C GLU A 329 9.83 22.36 -19.09
N ARG A 330 9.72 22.26 -17.76
CA ARG A 330 8.43 22.14 -17.05
C ARG A 330 7.46 23.24 -17.46
N LEU A 331 7.89 24.51 -17.41
CA LEU A 331 7.07 25.66 -17.80
C LEU A 331 6.78 25.69 -19.31
N ARG A 332 7.75 25.30 -20.14
CA ARG A 332 7.63 25.25 -21.61
C ARG A 332 6.62 24.20 -22.09
N ILE A 333 6.54 23.05 -21.41
CA ILE A 333 5.52 22.02 -21.68
C ILE A 333 4.13 22.55 -21.27
N LEU A 334 4.03 23.23 -20.13
CA LEU A 334 2.74 23.76 -19.66
C LEU A 334 2.18 24.87 -20.57
N SER A 335 3.00 25.78 -21.09
CA SER A 335 2.50 26.88 -21.93
C SER A 335 1.76 26.39 -23.18
N GLU A 336 2.21 25.29 -23.82
CA GLU A 336 1.50 24.64 -24.95
C GLU A 336 0.02 24.33 -24.67
N TYR A 337 -0.33 24.08 -23.40
CA TYR A 337 -1.71 23.84 -22.95
C TYR A 337 -2.36 25.12 -22.44
N LEU A 338 -1.71 25.80 -21.50
CA LEU A 338 -2.31 26.90 -20.73
C LEU A 338 -2.57 28.15 -21.58
N ASP A 339 -1.77 28.41 -22.62
CA ASP A 339 -1.97 29.56 -23.54
C ASP A 339 -3.29 29.47 -24.33
N THR A 340 -3.85 28.27 -24.48
CA THR A 340 -5.08 28.04 -25.28
C THR A 340 -6.37 28.42 -24.55
N PHE A 341 -6.30 28.70 -23.24
CA PHE A 341 -7.44 29.06 -22.40
C PHE A 341 -7.38 30.55 -21.97
N GLU A 342 -8.52 31.12 -21.59
CA GLU A 342 -8.61 32.43 -20.91
C GLU A 342 -8.83 32.24 -19.40
N ALA A 343 -9.01 33.31 -18.62
CA ALA A 343 -9.45 33.22 -17.22
C ALA A 343 -10.96 32.91 -17.10
N ASN A 344 -11.38 32.27 -16.00
CA ASN A 344 -12.74 31.73 -15.79
C ASN A 344 -13.12 31.75 -14.29
N SER A 345 -14.40 31.91 -13.96
CA SER A 345 -14.98 31.91 -12.59
C SER A 345 -15.09 30.53 -11.92
N ALA A 346 -14.56 29.49 -12.56
CA ALA A 346 -14.53 28.13 -12.04
C ALA A 346 -13.96 28.02 -10.59
N PRO A 347 -12.93 28.79 -10.15
CA PRO A 347 -12.43 28.72 -8.78
C PRO A 347 -13.44 29.19 -7.73
N GLU A 348 -14.16 30.29 -8.00
CA GLU A 348 -15.23 30.80 -7.13
C GLU A 348 -16.38 29.79 -7.02
N GLU A 349 -16.67 29.07 -8.10
CA GLU A 349 -17.74 28.08 -8.18
C GLU A 349 -17.31 26.64 -7.79
N SER A 350 -16.03 26.41 -7.48
CA SER A 350 -15.48 25.15 -6.97
C SER A 350 -15.11 25.22 -5.50
N ARG A 351 -15.23 26.40 -4.86
CA ARG A 351 -14.85 26.59 -3.47
C ARG A 351 -15.67 25.68 -2.55
N VAL A 352 -14.98 24.94 -1.69
CA VAL A 352 -15.60 24.17 -0.62
C VAL A 352 -15.90 25.09 0.55
N ASP A 353 -17.16 25.12 1.00
CA ASP A 353 -17.58 25.87 2.18
C ASP A 353 -17.43 25.05 3.48
N PHE A 354 -17.19 25.76 4.58
CA PHE A 354 -17.02 25.15 5.90
C PHE A 354 -18.35 24.66 6.49
N GLN A 355 -18.34 23.43 6.99
CA GLN A 355 -19.40 22.87 7.81
C GLN A 355 -19.39 23.52 9.20
N LYS A 356 -20.57 23.92 9.67
CA LYS A 356 -20.74 24.49 11.03
C LYS A 356 -20.80 23.39 12.08
N LEU A 357 -20.29 23.67 13.27
CA LEU A 357 -20.35 22.73 14.38
C LEU A 357 -21.81 22.61 14.89
N PHE A 358 -22.27 21.38 15.12
CA PHE A 358 -23.62 21.15 15.63
C PHE A 358 -23.75 21.63 17.07
N LEU A 359 -24.95 22.07 17.47
CA LEU A 359 -25.20 22.50 18.84
C LEU A 359 -25.47 21.32 19.80
N GLN A 360 -25.68 20.11 19.29
CA GLN A 360 -25.91 18.87 20.05
C GLN A 360 -25.37 17.66 19.27
N PRO A 361 -24.93 16.57 19.94
CA PRO A 361 -24.54 15.33 19.28
C PRO A 361 -25.67 14.64 18.51
N VAL A 362 -25.31 13.90 17.46
CA VAL A 362 -26.20 13.12 16.59
C VAL A 362 -25.95 11.62 16.81
N ARG A 363 -27.00 10.79 16.67
CA ARG A 363 -26.89 9.33 16.58
C ARG A 363 -27.57 8.83 15.32
N ILE A 364 -26.93 7.91 14.60
CA ILE A 364 -27.45 7.24 13.40
C ILE A 364 -27.32 5.73 13.59
N VAL A 365 -28.30 4.97 13.09
CA VAL A 365 -28.28 3.51 13.02
C VAL A 365 -28.38 3.12 11.56
N GLU A 366 -27.33 2.48 11.05
CA GLU A 366 -27.19 2.06 9.66
C GLU A 366 -27.12 0.54 9.51
N LYS A 367 -27.31 0.05 8.29
CA LYS A 367 -27.38 -1.40 8.00
C LYS A 367 -26.40 -1.86 6.94
N TYR A 368 -25.77 -3.01 7.18
CA TYR A 368 -24.77 -3.61 6.29
C TYR A 368 -25.10 -5.08 5.97
N PRO A 369 -24.71 -5.60 4.78
CA PRO A 369 -25.02 -6.97 4.37
C PRO A 369 -24.26 -8.03 5.18
N ALA A 370 -24.95 -9.07 5.62
CA ALA A 370 -24.39 -10.15 6.45
C ALA A 370 -24.75 -11.56 5.94
N ALA A 371 -23.98 -12.57 6.36
CA ALA A 371 -24.26 -13.98 6.06
C ALA A 371 -25.36 -14.56 6.96
N GLU A 372 -26.14 -15.49 6.40
CA GLU A 372 -26.86 -16.48 7.20
C GLU A 372 -25.89 -17.35 8.03
N GLY A 373 -26.37 -17.91 9.14
CA GLY A 373 -25.59 -18.84 9.98
C GLY A 373 -24.59 -18.19 10.94
N VAL A 374 -24.21 -16.92 10.72
CA VAL A 374 -23.38 -16.14 11.65
C VAL A 374 -24.19 -15.68 12.86
N ASP A 375 -23.56 -15.60 14.03
CA ASP A 375 -24.15 -14.99 15.23
C ASP A 375 -24.21 -13.45 15.10
N LEU A 376 -25.22 -12.97 14.37
CA LEU A 376 -25.43 -11.55 14.03
C LEU A 376 -25.41 -10.64 15.27
N LYS A 377 -25.85 -11.16 16.43
CA LYS A 377 -25.87 -10.41 17.70
C LYS A 377 -24.48 -9.99 18.19
N LYS A 378 -23.40 -10.59 17.68
CA LYS A 378 -22.00 -10.30 18.01
C LYS A 378 -21.20 -9.60 16.91
N LYS A 379 -21.84 -9.23 15.80
CA LYS A 379 -21.19 -8.56 14.67
C LYS A 379 -21.67 -7.12 14.48
N GLN A 380 -22.11 -6.46 15.55
CA GLN A 380 -22.39 -5.02 15.54
C GLN A 380 -21.09 -4.22 15.38
N MET A 381 -21.19 -2.98 14.92
CA MET A 381 -20.09 -2.01 14.94
C MET A 381 -20.60 -0.70 15.54
N VAL A 382 -19.75 0.03 16.26
CA VAL A 382 -20.08 1.35 16.78
C VAL A 382 -18.87 2.28 16.71
N CYS A 383 -19.06 3.47 16.14
CA CYS A 383 -18.03 4.49 15.96
C CYS A 383 -18.51 5.85 16.41
N LEU A 384 -17.69 6.56 17.18
CA LEU A 384 -17.88 7.96 17.54
C LEU A 384 -16.95 8.79 16.65
N ASN A 385 -17.50 9.83 16.05
CA ASN A 385 -16.85 10.68 15.06
C ASN A 385 -17.05 12.14 15.45
N TRP A 386 -16.03 12.98 15.27
CA TRP A 386 -16.03 14.40 15.62
C TRP A 386 -15.46 15.25 14.49
N LEU A 387 -16.08 16.40 14.25
CA LEU A 387 -15.51 17.46 13.43
C LEU A 387 -14.78 18.44 14.35
N LEU A 388 -13.46 18.57 14.22
CA LEU A 388 -12.66 19.17 15.29
C LEU A 388 -12.74 20.71 15.34
N SER A 389 -13.00 21.40 14.23
CA SER A 389 -13.01 22.87 14.18
C SER A 389 -13.83 23.43 13.01
N GLU A 390 -14.43 24.61 13.18
CA GLU A 390 -14.96 25.42 12.05
C GLU A 390 -13.84 26.14 11.29
N THR A 391 -12.89 26.74 12.03
CA THR A 391 -11.78 27.49 11.42
C THR A 391 -10.61 26.55 11.10
N PRO A 392 -9.82 26.84 10.04
CA PRO A 392 -8.50 26.24 9.88
C PRO A 392 -7.70 26.34 11.19
N LEU A 393 -6.98 25.27 11.50
CA LEU A 393 -6.12 25.22 12.68
C LEU A 393 -4.74 25.81 12.33
N ASP A 394 -4.03 26.30 13.34
CA ASP A 394 -2.63 26.68 13.16
C ASP A 394 -1.73 25.43 13.10
N LEU A 395 -0.59 25.55 12.41
CA LEU A 395 0.33 24.45 12.15
C LEU A 395 0.87 23.77 13.43
N GLU A 396 0.94 24.50 14.55
CA GLU A 396 1.39 23.94 15.82
C GLU A 396 0.28 23.08 16.46
N THR A 397 -0.97 23.55 16.44
CA THR A 397 -2.14 22.77 16.84
C THR A 397 -2.34 21.54 15.94
N GLU A 398 -2.18 21.65 14.63
CA GLU A 398 -2.29 20.51 13.71
C GLU A 398 -1.22 19.43 14.00
N LEU A 399 0.04 19.84 14.17
CA LEU A 399 1.12 18.92 14.53
C LEU A 399 0.90 18.31 15.93
N ALA A 400 0.38 19.08 16.89
CA ALA A 400 0.07 18.59 18.23
C ALA A 400 -1.12 17.61 18.23
N LEU A 401 -2.10 17.78 17.32
CA LEU A 401 -3.18 16.81 17.10
C LEU A 401 -2.67 15.53 16.44
N GLY A 402 -1.89 15.61 15.35
CA GLY A 402 -1.27 14.42 14.74
C GLY A 402 -0.35 13.66 15.71
N PHE A 403 0.33 14.38 16.60
CA PHE A 403 1.06 13.79 17.72
C PHE A 403 0.12 13.10 18.72
N LEU A 404 -0.97 13.75 19.09
CA LEU A 404 -1.97 13.25 20.03
C LEU A 404 -2.66 11.98 19.50
N ASP A 405 -2.99 11.90 18.21
CA ASP A 405 -3.47 10.66 17.58
C ASP A 405 -2.45 9.54 17.77
N HIS A 406 -1.19 9.75 17.37
CA HIS A 406 -0.16 8.74 17.61
C HIS A 406 -0.03 8.42 19.10
N LEU A 407 -0.18 9.39 20.00
CA LEU A 407 -0.13 9.18 21.45
C LEU A 407 -1.38 8.48 22.02
N MET A 408 -2.48 8.37 21.28
CA MET A 408 -3.71 7.64 21.64
C MET A 408 -3.88 6.28 20.92
N MET A 409 -3.38 6.13 19.68
CA MET A 409 -3.81 5.08 18.72
C MET A 409 -2.69 4.25 18.04
N GLY A 410 -1.53 4.84 17.75
CA GLY A 410 -0.39 4.29 16.96
C GLY A 410 0.05 2.82 17.15
N THR A 411 1.01 2.52 18.03
CA THR A 411 1.64 1.18 18.29
C THR A 411 0.73 0.13 19.02
N PRO A 412 1.24 -0.94 19.68
CA PRO A 412 1.75 -1.17 21.06
C PRO A 412 1.08 -0.62 22.35
N ALA A 413 1.50 0.59 22.79
CA ALA A 413 1.37 1.06 24.19
C ALA A 413 0.24 2.05 24.62
N SER A 414 -0.20 3.01 23.79
CA SER A 414 -1.12 4.11 24.15
C SER A 414 -2.45 3.71 24.76
N PRO A 415 -2.95 4.49 25.74
CA PRO A 415 -4.10 4.19 26.58
C PRO A 415 -5.46 4.05 25.88
N LEU A 416 -5.83 4.88 24.89
CA LEU A 416 -7.19 4.82 24.32
C LEU A 416 -7.45 3.47 23.66
N ARG A 417 -6.67 3.16 22.63
CA ARG A 417 -6.74 1.86 21.97
C ARG A 417 -6.40 0.69 22.89
N LYS A 418 -5.45 0.89 23.82
CA LYS A 418 -5.10 -0.05 24.90
C LYS A 418 -6.33 -0.53 25.64
N ILE A 419 -7.13 0.41 26.14
CA ILE A 419 -8.32 0.14 26.94
C ILE A 419 -9.43 -0.45 26.07
N LEU A 420 -9.61 0.03 24.84
CA LEU A 420 -10.66 -0.48 23.93
C LEU A 420 -10.47 -1.96 23.59
N LEU A 421 -9.29 -2.38 23.11
CA LEU A 421 -9.10 -3.76 22.64
C LEU A 421 -9.08 -4.78 23.80
N GLU A 422 -8.46 -4.48 24.94
CA GLU A 422 -8.48 -5.39 26.10
C GLU A 422 -9.74 -5.28 26.97
N SER A 423 -10.72 -4.44 26.61
CA SER A 423 -12.05 -4.46 27.24
C SER A 423 -12.83 -5.76 26.93
N GLY A 424 -12.54 -6.39 25.80
CA GLY A 424 -13.30 -7.53 25.28
C GLY A 424 -14.68 -7.18 24.71
N LEU A 425 -15.04 -5.89 24.61
CA LEU A 425 -16.32 -5.44 24.05
C LEU A 425 -16.41 -5.52 22.51
N GLY A 426 -15.31 -5.85 21.81
CA GLY A 426 -15.27 -5.98 20.36
C GLY A 426 -14.01 -6.71 19.87
N GLU A 427 -14.07 -7.24 18.64
CA GLU A 427 -12.99 -8.01 18.00
C GLU A 427 -11.85 -7.11 17.48
N ALA A 428 -12.19 -5.95 16.91
CA ALA A 428 -11.24 -5.03 16.29
C ALA A 428 -11.71 -3.56 16.36
N ILE A 429 -10.83 -2.62 16.01
CA ILE A 429 -11.12 -1.18 15.98
C ILE A 429 -11.55 -0.70 14.59
N VAL A 430 -12.37 0.34 14.58
CA VAL A 430 -12.78 1.13 13.40
C VAL A 430 -12.63 2.64 13.67
N GLY A 431 -12.88 3.48 12.66
CA GLY A 431 -12.81 4.95 12.75
C GLY A 431 -11.49 5.56 12.26
N GLY A 432 -10.37 4.87 12.42
CA GLY A 432 -9.09 5.23 11.79
C GLY A 432 -8.19 6.20 12.57
N GLY A 433 -8.74 7.08 13.43
CA GLY A 433 -7.97 8.07 14.18
C GLY A 433 -8.28 9.51 13.74
N ILE A 434 -7.28 10.39 13.76
CA ILE A 434 -7.37 11.74 13.17
C ILE A 434 -7.12 11.70 11.66
N GLU A 435 -7.90 12.48 10.92
CA GLU A 435 -7.80 12.67 9.48
C GLU A 435 -7.85 14.17 9.14
N ASP A 436 -6.85 14.65 8.41
CA ASP A 436 -6.59 16.07 8.12
C ASP A 436 -6.41 16.39 6.63
N GLU A 437 -6.73 15.44 5.74
CA GLU A 437 -6.69 15.62 4.28
C GLU A 437 -7.93 16.36 3.70
N LEU A 438 -8.93 16.70 4.53
CA LEU A 438 -10.14 17.48 4.18
C LEU A 438 -10.07 18.93 4.72
N LEU A 439 -10.98 19.81 4.27
CA LEU A 439 -11.02 21.24 4.65
C LEU A 439 -11.02 21.48 6.17
N GLN A 440 -11.65 20.57 6.92
CA GLN A 440 -11.72 20.59 8.38
C GLN A 440 -11.33 19.18 8.89
N PRO A 441 -10.43 19.07 9.87
CA PRO A 441 -9.97 17.77 10.35
C PRO A 441 -11.03 17.07 11.21
N GLN A 442 -11.10 15.75 11.09
CA GLN A 442 -12.00 14.89 11.85
C GLN A 442 -11.23 13.93 12.78
N PHE A 443 -11.90 13.42 13.82
CA PHE A 443 -11.42 12.33 14.66
C PHE A 443 -12.49 11.26 14.81
N SER A 444 -12.14 10.01 14.51
CA SER A 444 -13.10 8.90 14.47
C SER A 444 -12.53 7.65 15.14
N ILE A 445 -13.31 7.07 16.07
CA ILE A 445 -12.89 5.92 16.89
C ILE A 445 -14.07 5.02 17.27
N GLY A 446 -13.91 3.71 17.08
CA GLY A 446 -14.94 2.71 17.37
C GLY A 446 -14.43 1.28 17.52
N LEU A 447 -15.36 0.34 17.70
CA LEU A 447 -15.13 -1.11 17.68
C LEU A 447 -16.06 -1.81 16.68
N LYS A 448 -15.61 -2.93 16.11
CA LYS A 448 -16.40 -3.89 15.34
C LYS A 448 -16.30 -5.29 15.91
N GLY A 449 -17.32 -6.12 15.66
CA GLY A 449 -17.48 -7.41 16.34
C GLY A 449 -18.01 -7.22 17.77
N VAL A 450 -18.91 -6.25 17.94
CA VAL A 450 -19.50 -5.84 19.23
C VAL A 450 -20.82 -6.58 19.45
N SER A 451 -21.15 -6.90 20.71
CA SER A 451 -22.46 -7.46 21.06
C SER A 451 -23.55 -6.38 21.03
N GLU A 452 -24.77 -6.74 20.62
CA GLU A 452 -25.97 -5.89 20.70
C GLU A 452 -26.15 -5.26 22.10
N ASP A 453 -26.00 -6.06 23.17
CA ASP A 453 -26.07 -5.61 24.56
C ASP A 453 -24.84 -4.79 25.05
N ASP A 454 -23.80 -4.62 24.22
CA ASP A 454 -22.52 -3.97 24.57
C ASP A 454 -22.31 -2.61 23.86
N ILE A 455 -23.14 -2.25 22.87
CA ILE A 455 -22.98 -1.03 22.04
C ILE A 455 -22.81 0.24 22.90
N GLN A 456 -23.70 0.46 23.88
CA GLN A 456 -23.62 1.61 24.79
C GLN A 456 -22.35 1.59 25.66
N LYS A 457 -21.87 0.41 26.05
CA LYS A 457 -20.68 0.25 26.90
C LYS A 457 -19.40 0.66 26.16
N VAL A 458 -19.36 0.49 24.83
CA VAL A 458 -18.26 0.98 24.00
C VAL A 458 -18.26 2.51 23.94
N GLU A 459 -19.41 3.15 23.75
CA GLU A 459 -19.55 4.61 23.81
C GLU A 459 -19.12 5.16 25.18
N GLU A 460 -19.59 4.57 26.28
CA GLU A 460 -19.18 4.93 27.64
C GLU A 460 -17.68 4.71 27.88
N LEU A 461 -17.10 3.64 27.34
CA LEU A 461 -15.66 3.34 27.45
C LEU A 461 -14.80 4.34 26.68
N ILE A 462 -15.18 4.74 25.47
CA ILE A 462 -14.49 5.77 24.69
C ILE A 462 -14.52 7.10 25.45
N MET A 463 -15.71 7.56 25.84
CA MET A 463 -15.88 8.86 26.50
C MET A 463 -15.19 8.91 27.88
N SER A 464 -15.27 7.85 28.68
CA SER A 464 -14.58 7.78 29.98
C SER A 464 -13.07 7.67 29.84
N THR A 465 -12.57 7.00 28.80
CA THR A 465 -11.13 6.92 28.52
C THR A 465 -10.57 8.26 28.08
N LEU A 466 -11.24 8.98 27.17
CA LEU A 466 -10.84 10.32 26.74
C LEU A 466 -10.81 11.31 27.92
N LYS A 467 -11.85 11.34 28.77
CA LYS A 467 -11.87 12.14 30.01
C LYS A 467 -10.69 11.83 30.92
N LYS A 468 -10.44 10.54 31.15
CA LYS A 468 -9.31 10.08 31.94
C LYS A 468 -7.95 10.53 31.37
N LEU A 469 -7.81 10.73 30.06
CA LEU A 469 -6.55 11.20 29.45
C LEU A 469 -6.34 12.69 29.57
N ALA A 470 -7.40 13.50 29.58
CA ALA A 470 -7.32 14.88 30.03
C ALA A 470 -7.00 14.96 31.55
N GLU A 471 -7.64 14.12 32.36
CA GLU A 471 -7.49 14.11 33.82
C GLU A 471 -6.13 13.58 34.33
N GLU A 472 -5.71 12.35 33.96
CA GLU A 472 -4.45 11.74 34.39
C GLU A 472 -3.24 12.22 33.54
N GLY A 473 -3.46 12.64 32.29
CA GLY A 473 -2.39 12.97 31.33
C GLY A 473 -1.73 11.75 30.70
N PHE A 474 -0.55 11.95 30.09
CA PHE A 474 0.23 10.90 29.44
C PHE A 474 1.59 10.69 30.10
N ASP A 475 1.98 9.42 30.21
CA ASP A 475 3.28 8.96 30.69
C ASP A 475 4.46 9.53 29.86
N SER A 476 5.57 9.86 30.53
CA SER A 476 6.71 10.53 29.88
C SER A 476 7.41 9.65 28.84
N ASP A 477 7.54 8.35 29.09
CA ASP A 477 8.17 7.43 28.15
C ASP A 477 7.26 7.18 26.94
N ALA A 478 5.93 7.25 27.09
CA ALA A 478 4.98 7.22 25.97
C ALA A 478 5.09 8.46 25.06
N VAL A 479 5.32 9.62 25.65
CA VAL A 479 5.51 10.89 24.93
C VAL A 479 6.87 10.91 24.23
N GLU A 480 7.97 10.56 24.92
CA GLU A 480 9.30 10.50 24.31
C GLU A 480 9.38 9.44 23.20
N ALA A 481 8.72 8.28 23.36
CA ALA A 481 8.59 7.27 22.31
C ALA A 481 7.80 7.76 21.10
N SER A 482 6.68 8.47 21.31
CA SER A 482 5.88 9.03 20.22
C SER A 482 6.66 10.12 19.46
N MET A 483 7.41 10.95 20.19
CA MET A 483 8.25 12.00 19.63
C MET A 483 9.38 11.45 18.76
N ASN A 484 10.13 10.45 19.25
CA ASN A 484 11.15 9.79 18.44
C ASN A 484 10.54 9.05 17.23
N THR A 485 9.39 8.38 17.39
CA THR A 485 8.73 7.65 16.29
C THR A 485 8.29 8.60 15.15
N ILE A 486 7.67 9.73 15.48
CA ILE A 486 7.23 10.73 14.49
C ILE A 486 8.43 11.41 13.85
N GLU A 487 9.41 11.88 14.64
CA GLU A 487 10.61 12.53 14.12
C GLU A 487 11.41 11.61 13.20
N PHE A 488 11.58 10.33 13.58
CA PHE A 488 12.25 9.35 12.76
C PHE A 488 11.51 9.15 11.44
N SER A 489 10.19 8.94 11.47
CA SER A 489 9.38 8.72 10.26
C SER A 489 9.44 9.90 9.29
N LEU A 490 9.46 11.13 9.81
CA LEU A 490 9.59 12.35 9.01
C LEU A 490 10.99 12.49 8.39
N ARG A 491 12.07 12.22 9.14
CA ARG A 491 13.47 12.28 8.66
C ARG A 491 13.86 11.16 7.70
N GLU A 492 13.29 9.97 7.90
CA GLU A 492 13.47 8.80 7.03
C GLU A 492 12.76 9.03 5.68
N ASN A 493 11.57 9.65 5.73
CA ASN A 493 10.67 9.88 4.60
C ASN A 493 10.57 8.63 3.69
N ASN A 494 10.34 7.47 4.31
CA ASN A 494 10.27 6.18 3.61
C ASN A 494 8.84 5.90 3.18
N THR A 495 8.61 6.07 1.88
CA THR A 495 7.32 5.93 1.21
C THR A 495 7.13 4.55 0.56
N GLY A 496 8.11 3.65 0.70
CA GLY A 496 8.10 2.34 0.04
C GLY A 496 8.25 2.47 -1.48
N SER A 497 7.36 1.82 -2.24
CA SER A 497 7.25 1.95 -3.70
C SER A 497 6.59 3.27 -4.14
N PHE A 498 5.90 3.98 -3.24
CA PHE A 498 5.22 5.23 -3.57
C PHE A 498 6.25 6.38 -3.74
N PRO A 499 6.19 7.21 -4.80
CA PRO A 499 7.19 8.27 -5.01
C PRO A 499 7.20 9.32 -3.88
N ARG A 500 8.41 9.76 -3.47
CA ARG A 500 8.58 10.81 -2.47
C ARG A 500 7.97 12.14 -2.90
N GLY A 501 8.17 12.53 -4.16
CA GLY A 501 7.54 13.72 -4.73
C GLY A 501 6.01 13.69 -4.68
N LEU A 502 5.39 12.50 -4.82
CA LEU A 502 3.94 12.34 -4.75
C LEU A 502 3.43 12.43 -3.30
N ALA A 503 4.17 11.89 -2.33
CA ALA A 503 3.84 12.05 -0.92
C ALA A 503 3.96 13.52 -0.45
N LEU A 504 4.90 14.28 -1.00
CA LEU A 504 5.03 15.72 -0.76
C LEU A 504 3.91 16.51 -1.47
N MET A 505 3.57 16.15 -2.72
CA MET A 505 2.44 16.74 -3.45
C MET A 505 1.14 16.61 -2.66
N LEU A 506 0.76 15.40 -2.25
CA LEU A 506 -0.51 15.17 -1.55
C LEU A 506 -0.58 15.95 -0.22
N ARG A 507 0.54 16.04 0.51
CA ARG A 507 0.62 16.81 1.75
C ARG A 507 0.48 18.32 1.52
N SER A 508 1.09 18.86 0.46
CA SER A 508 0.93 20.26 0.06
C SER A 508 -0.51 20.54 -0.38
N MET A 509 -1.09 19.67 -1.20
CA MET A 509 -2.48 19.78 -1.71
C MET A 509 -3.52 19.82 -0.59
N GLY A 510 -3.30 19.11 0.52
CA GLY A 510 -4.16 19.15 1.72
C GLY A 510 -4.36 20.53 2.35
N LYS A 511 -3.54 21.53 2.01
CA LYS A 511 -3.81 22.96 2.29
C LYS A 511 -4.03 23.76 1.01
N TRP A 512 -3.19 23.55 -0.01
CA TRP A 512 -3.20 24.35 -1.23
C TRP A 512 -4.57 24.37 -1.92
N ILE A 513 -5.28 23.23 -1.96
CA ILE A 513 -6.59 23.11 -2.64
C ILE A 513 -7.67 24.01 -2.01
N TYR A 514 -7.51 24.43 -0.75
CA TYR A 514 -8.41 25.32 -0.01
C TYR A 514 -7.92 26.78 0.00
N ASP A 515 -7.10 27.15 -0.99
CA ASP A 515 -6.53 28.49 -1.15
C ASP A 515 -5.63 28.94 0.03
N MET A 516 -5.05 27.96 0.75
CA MET A 516 -4.07 28.16 1.83
C MET A 516 -2.62 27.93 1.35
N ASP A 517 -1.64 28.31 2.18
CA ASP A 517 -0.20 28.24 1.87
C ASP A 517 0.29 26.80 1.56
N PRO A 518 0.79 26.53 0.32
CA PRO A 518 1.26 25.20 -0.09
C PRO A 518 2.61 24.78 0.52
N PHE A 519 3.39 25.71 1.07
CA PHE A 519 4.72 25.46 1.62
C PHE A 519 4.71 25.02 3.08
N GLN A 520 3.71 25.43 3.89
CA GLN A 520 3.66 25.07 5.32
C GLN A 520 3.65 23.55 5.58
N PRO A 521 2.85 22.71 4.88
CA PRO A 521 2.78 21.28 5.19
C PRO A 521 4.09 20.53 4.94
N LEU A 522 4.98 21.10 4.11
CA LEU A 522 6.28 20.53 3.77
C LEU A 522 7.32 20.76 4.87
N LYS A 523 7.08 21.73 5.77
CA LYS A 523 7.95 22.14 6.87
C LYS A 523 7.50 21.47 8.18
N TYR A 524 8.42 20.95 8.97
CA TYR A 524 8.11 20.31 10.26
C TYR A 524 9.18 20.49 11.35
N GLN A 525 10.42 20.88 11.02
CA GLN A 525 11.52 20.89 11.99
C GLN A 525 11.30 21.92 13.12
N GLU A 526 11.04 23.17 12.77
CA GLU A 526 10.80 24.22 13.77
C GLU A 526 9.46 24.04 14.53
N PRO A 527 8.32 23.68 13.89
CA PRO A 527 7.10 23.30 14.62
C PRO A 527 7.30 22.13 15.59
N LEU A 528 8.00 21.06 15.19
CA LEU A 528 8.26 19.90 16.06
C LEU A 528 9.21 20.26 17.22
N LYS A 529 10.16 21.16 16.99
CA LYS A 529 11.08 21.72 18.00
C LYS A 529 10.36 22.65 18.99
N ALA A 530 9.39 23.45 18.53
CA ALA A 530 8.52 24.25 19.40
C ALA A 530 7.66 23.34 20.28
N LEU A 531 6.99 22.34 19.70
CA LEU A 531 6.21 21.34 20.43
C LEU A 531 7.07 20.58 21.47
N LYS A 532 8.29 20.19 21.12
CA LYS A 532 9.28 19.61 22.07
C LYS A 532 9.59 20.55 23.24
N ALA A 533 9.85 21.83 22.96
CA ALA A 533 10.16 22.81 24.01
C ALA A 533 8.96 22.99 24.96
N ARG A 534 7.76 23.18 24.43
CA ARG A 534 6.53 23.31 25.22
C ARG A 534 6.23 22.07 26.08
N ILE A 535 6.40 20.86 25.54
CA ILE A 535 6.28 19.61 26.31
C ILE A 535 7.30 19.54 27.47
N ALA A 536 8.49 20.11 27.29
CA ALA A 536 9.54 20.14 28.33
C ALA A 536 9.34 21.27 29.37
N GLU A 537 8.73 22.39 28.98
CA GLU A 537 8.50 23.57 29.84
C GLU A 537 7.15 23.53 30.58
N GLU A 538 6.07 23.19 29.88
CA GLU A 538 4.68 23.13 30.39
C GLU A 538 4.31 21.73 30.91
N GLY A 539 4.93 20.68 30.35
CA GLY A 539 4.60 19.28 30.60
C GLY A 539 3.52 18.74 29.65
N SER A 540 3.58 17.43 29.35
CA SER A 540 2.69 16.75 28.39
C SER A 540 1.20 16.99 28.64
N LYS A 541 0.75 16.99 29.91
CA LYS A 541 -0.65 17.26 30.25
C LYS A 541 -1.09 18.67 29.84
N ALA A 542 -0.28 19.70 30.09
CA ALA A 542 -0.64 21.08 29.77
C ALA A 542 -0.79 21.31 28.26
N VAL A 543 0.03 20.62 27.45
CA VAL A 543 -0.03 20.66 25.98
C VAL A 543 -1.23 19.86 25.45
N PHE A 544 -1.45 18.62 25.91
CA PHE A 544 -2.39 17.69 25.26
C PHE A 544 -3.81 17.67 25.88
N ALA A 545 -3.98 17.90 27.19
CA ALA A 545 -5.31 17.85 27.80
C ALA A 545 -6.28 18.91 27.21
N PRO A 546 -5.88 20.18 26.98
CA PRO A 546 -6.77 21.17 26.38
C PRO A 546 -7.22 20.82 24.96
N LEU A 547 -6.44 20.01 24.22
CA LEU A 547 -6.83 19.53 22.88
C LEU A 547 -7.94 18.47 22.99
N ILE A 548 -7.79 17.50 23.91
CA ILE A 548 -8.81 16.48 24.19
C ILE A 548 -10.10 17.15 24.72
N GLU A 549 -9.96 18.10 25.64
CA GLU A 549 -11.08 18.85 26.24
C GLU A 549 -11.82 19.65 25.15
N LYS A 550 -11.16 20.64 24.53
CA LYS A 550 -11.77 21.57 23.56
C LYS A 550 -12.33 20.88 22.31
N PHE A 551 -11.56 19.98 21.69
CA PHE A 551 -11.87 19.50 20.34
C PHE A 551 -12.65 18.17 20.33
N ILE A 552 -12.74 17.46 21.45
CA ILE A 552 -13.39 16.13 21.52
C ILE A 552 -14.41 16.04 22.67
N LEU A 553 -14.05 16.36 23.91
CA LEU A 553 -14.93 16.14 25.07
C LEU A 553 -16.04 17.18 25.20
N ASP A 554 -15.69 18.44 25.04
CA ASP A 554 -16.62 19.58 25.13
C ASP A 554 -17.19 19.97 23.75
N ASN A 555 -16.82 19.24 22.70
CA ASN A 555 -17.25 19.49 21.32
C ASN A 555 -18.63 18.84 21.05
N PRO A 556 -19.70 19.64 20.85
CA PRO A 556 -21.03 19.12 20.55
C PRO A 556 -21.20 18.56 19.12
N HIS A 557 -20.31 18.88 18.18
CA HIS A 557 -20.32 18.24 16.85
C HIS A 557 -19.70 16.84 16.98
N ARG A 558 -20.54 15.90 17.42
CA ARG A 558 -20.20 14.48 17.60
C ARG A 558 -21.30 13.61 16.99
N VAL A 559 -20.93 12.73 16.07
CA VAL A 559 -21.84 11.74 15.46
C VAL A 559 -21.48 10.36 15.99
N THR A 560 -22.45 9.66 16.56
CA THR A 560 -22.33 8.24 16.92
C THR A 560 -23.06 7.39 15.89
N ILE A 561 -22.34 6.50 15.21
CA ILE A 561 -22.90 5.59 14.21
C ILE A 561 -22.86 4.16 14.73
N GLU A 562 -23.99 3.49 14.60
CA GLU A 562 -24.22 2.09 14.96
C GLU A 562 -24.50 1.30 13.68
N MET A 563 -23.68 0.30 13.36
CA MET A 563 -23.81 -0.51 12.15
C MET A 563 -24.38 -1.88 12.51
N GLN A 564 -25.57 -2.19 12.00
CA GLN A 564 -26.27 -3.43 12.26
C GLN A 564 -26.16 -4.41 11.08
N PRO A 565 -25.78 -5.68 11.30
CA PRO A 565 -25.81 -6.71 10.27
C PRO A 565 -27.25 -7.07 9.88
N ASP A 566 -27.51 -7.16 8.57
CA ASP A 566 -28.82 -7.49 7.99
C ASP A 566 -28.62 -8.45 6.82
N THR A 567 -29.14 -9.69 6.94
CA THR A 567 -29.07 -10.72 5.89
C THR A 567 -29.89 -10.32 4.66
N GLU A 568 -31.00 -9.63 4.87
CA GLU A 568 -31.93 -9.24 3.81
C GLU A 568 -31.51 -7.95 3.10
N LYS A 569 -30.36 -7.33 3.46
CA LYS A 569 -29.97 -6.07 2.83
C LYS A 569 -29.62 -6.27 1.35
N ALA A 570 -28.69 -7.18 1.03
CA ALA A 570 -28.25 -7.42 -0.34
C ALA A 570 -29.43 -7.84 -1.24
N SER A 571 -30.24 -8.81 -0.79
CA SER A 571 -31.42 -9.29 -1.52
C SER A 571 -32.49 -8.22 -1.74
N ARG A 572 -32.69 -7.27 -0.80
CA ARG A 572 -33.60 -6.13 -1.01
C ARG A 572 -33.02 -5.05 -1.92
N ASP A 573 -31.73 -4.76 -1.82
CA ASP A 573 -31.07 -3.78 -2.70
C ASP A 573 -31.13 -4.28 -4.16
N GLU A 574 -30.84 -5.57 -4.39
CA GLU A 574 -30.96 -6.25 -5.69
C GLU A 574 -32.41 -6.33 -6.19
N ALA A 575 -33.37 -6.65 -5.31
CA ALA A 575 -34.79 -6.67 -5.68
C ALA A 575 -35.30 -5.27 -6.07
N ALA A 576 -34.85 -4.21 -5.40
CA ALA A 576 -35.21 -2.84 -5.74
C ALA A 576 -34.57 -2.38 -7.07
N GLU A 577 -33.33 -2.79 -7.33
CA GLU A 577 -32.66 -2.59 -8.62
C GLU A 577 -33.45 -3.28 -9.75
N LYS A 578 -33.82 -4.56 -9.56
CA LYS A 578 -34.63 -5.31 -10.52
C LYS A 578 -36.02 -4.72 -10.73
N GLU A 579 -36.74 -4.33 -9.67
CA GLU A 579 -38.07 -3.71 -9.80
C GLU A 579 -38.02 -2.40 -10.61
N ASN A 580 -36.92 -1.65 -10.51
CA ASN A 580 -36.70 -0.45 -11.33
C ASN A 580 -36.36 -0.78 -12.78
N LEU A 581 -35.51 -1.79 -13.04
CA LEU A 581 -35.20 -2.26 -14.39
C LEU A 581 -36.42 -2.88 -15.10
N GLU A 582 -37.31 -3.57 -14.37
CA GLU A 582 -38.59 -4.06 -14.89
C GLU A 582 -39.53 -2.92 -15.27
N LYS A 583 -39.62 -1.86 -14.46
CA LYS A 583 -40.38 -0.63 -14.81
C LYS A 583 -39.82 0.04 -16.06
N VAL A 584 -38.50 0.11 -16.21
CA VAL A 584 -37.84 0.62 -17.43
C VAL A 584 -38.25 -0.25 -18.62
N LYS A 585 -38.01 -1.57 -18.59
CA LYS A 585 -38.39 -2.52 -19.66
C LYS A 585 -39.88 -2.44 -20.03
N ALA A 586 -40.78 -2.23 -19.06
CA ALA A 586 -42.22 -2.11 -19.27
C ALA A 586 -42.68 -0.74 -19.82
N SER A 587 -41.84 0.30 -19.75
CA SER A 587 -42.10 1.63 -20.29
C SER A 587 -41.58 1.84 -21.72
N LEU A 588 -40.65 0.98 -22.17
CA LEU A 588 -40.07 0.97 -23.50
C LEU A 588 -40.99 0.25 -24.51
N THR A 589 -41.00 0.71 -25.76
CA THR A 589 -41.66 -0.01 -26.86
C THR A 589 -40.78 -1.13 -27.42
N GLN A 590 -41.34 -1.96 -28.28
CA GLN A 590 -40.59 -3.03 -28.96
C GLN A 590 -39.47 -2.50 -29.87
N GLU A 591 -39.57 -1.28 -30.40
CA GLU A 591 -38.48 -0.68 -31.17
C GLU A 591 -37.40 -0.13 -30.24
N ASP A 592 -37.76 0.48 -29.11
CA ASP A 592 -36.77 0.98 -28.13
C ASP A 592 -35.97 -0.18 -27.50
N LEU A 593 -36.61 -1.32 -27.23
CA LEU A 593 -35.93 -2.55 -26.79
C LEU A 593 -35.00 -3.12 -27.87
N ALA A 594 -35.43 -3.08 -29.14
CA ALA A 594 -34.58 -3.46 -30.26
C ALA A 594 -33.40 -2.49 -30.45
N GLU A 595 -33.59 -1.18 -30.21
CA GLU A 595 -32.53 -0.18 -30.25
C GLU A 595 -31.54 -0.36 -29.11
N LEU A 596 -32.01 -0.60 -27.89
CA LEU A 596 -31.17 -0.89 -26.73
C LEU A 596 -30.32 -2.16 -26.93
N ALA A 597 -30.89 -3.19 -27.55
CA ALA A 597 -30.14 -4.38 -27.94
C ALA A 597 -29.08 -4.06 -29.02
N ARG A 598 -29.44 -3.29 -30.07
CA ARG A 598 -28.47 -2.82 -31.09
C ARG A 598 -27.32 -2.02 -30.47
N ALA A 599 -27.63 -1.10 -29.55
CA ALA A 599 -26.63 -0.29 -28.84
C ALA A 599 -25.73 -1.14 -27.94
N THR A 600 -26.28 -2.14 -27.25
CA THR A 600 -25.51 -3.13 -26.47
C THR A 600 -24.50 -3.87 -27.35
N HIS A 601 -24.94 -4.40 -28.50
CA HIS A 601 -24.05 -5.10 -29.44
C HIS A 601 -23.01 -4.17 -30.05
N GLU A 602 -23.35 -2.91 -30.35
CA GLU A 602 -22.39 -1.92 -30.88
C GLU A 602 -21.33 -1.53 -29.83
N LEU A 603 -21.72 -1.32 -28.57
CA LEU A 603 -20.80 -1.00 -27.48
C LEU A 603 -19.84 -2.17 -27.21
N LYS A 604 -20.36 -3.40 -27.11
CA LYS A 604 -19.54 -4.61 -26.98
C LYS A 604 -18.57 -4.79 -28.15
N LEU A 605 -19.01 -4.55 -29.38
CA LEU A 605 -18.14 -4.61 -30.56
C LEU A 605 -17.04 -3.53 -30.53
N LYS A 606 -17.36 -2.29 -30.11
CA LYS A 606 -16.36 -1.22 -29.91
C LYS A 606 -15.35 -1.60 -28.82
N GLN A 607 -15.80 -2.23 -27.73
CA GLN A 607 -14.96 -2.70 -26.63
C GLN A 607 -14.02 -3.82 -27.06
N GLU A 608 -14.52 -4.84 -27.76
CA GLU A 608 -13.72 -6.00 -28.15
C GLU A 608 -12.87 -5.82 -29.42
N THR A 609 -13.11 -4.77 -30.21
CA THR A 609 -12.25 -4.39 -31.34
C THR A 609 -11.05 -3.58 -30.83
N PRO A 610 -9.79 -4.04 -30.99
CA PRO A 610 -8.61 -3.27 -30.60
C PRO A 610 -8.38 -2.07 -31.53
N ASP A 611 -7.70 -1.03 -31.03
CA ASP A 611 -7.27 0.09 -31.87
C ASP A 611 -6.23 -0.36 -32.92
N PRO A 612 -6.26 0.16 -34.15
CA PRO A 612 -5.36 -0.29 -35.21
C PRO A 612 -3.91 0.16 -34.96
N PRO A 613 -2.89 -0.60 -35.41
CA PRO A 613 -1.48 -0.27 -35.21
C PRO A 613 -1.06 1.10 -35.73
N GLU A 614 -1.76 1.67 -36.72
CA GLU A 614 -1.54 3.03 -37.23
C GLU A 614 -1.97 4.10 -36.21
N ALA A 615 -3.02 3.85 -35.44
CA ALA A 615 -3.47 4.74 -34.38
C ALA A 615 -2.57 4.63 -33.14
N LEU A 616 -2.22 3.40 -32.72
CA LEU A 616 -1.38 3.12 -31.53
C LEU A 616 0.01 3.81 -31.57
N LYS A 617 0.43 4.27 -32.76
CA LYS A 617 1.66 5.04 -32.99
C LYS A 617 1.54 6.53 -32.65
N CYS A 618 0.37 7.03 -32.24
CA CYS A 618 0.23 8.40 -31.72
C CYS A 618 0.80 8.55 -30.31
N VAL A 619 0.70 7.52 -29.45
CA VAL A 619 1.23 7.55 -28.08
C VAL A 619 2.76 7.47 -28.12
N PRO A 620 3.50 8.42 -27.50
CA PRO A 620 4.94 8.45 -27.58
C PRO A 620 5.59 7.35 -26.75
N SER A 621 6.33 6.45 -27.41
CA SER A 621 7.07 5.35 -26.78
C SER A 621 8.55 5.67 -26.59
N LEU A 622 9.21 4.94 -25.67
CA LEU A 622 10.66 4.81 -25.68
C LEU A 622 11.11 3.86 -26.80
N SER A 623 12.41 3.86 -27.09
CA SER A 623 13.06 2.85 -27.91
C SER A 623 13.93 1.94 -27.05
N LEU A 624 14.23 0.74 -27.53
CA LEU A 624 15.19 -0.17 -26.87
C LEU A 624 16.63 0.39 -26.73
N LYS A 625 16.91 1.59 -27.30
CA LYS A 625 18.17 2.33 -27.11
C LYS A 625 18.15 3.25 -25.90
N ASP A 626 16.96 3.67 -25.45
CA ASP A 626 16.76 4.49 -24.25
C ASP A 626 16.82 3.63 -22.96
N ILE A 627 16.84 2.30 -23.09
CA ILE A 627 16.92 1.32 -22.00
C ILE A 627 18.38 1.00 -21.64
N PRO A 628 18.78 1.01 -20.34
CA PRO A 628 20.08 0.51 -19.91
C PRO A 628 20.30 -0.97 -20.26
N LYS A 629 21.48 -1.33 -20.79
CA LYS A 629 21.81 -2.73 -21.13
C LYS A 629 22.19 -3.62 -19.94
N LYS A 630 22.21 -3.07 -18.73
CA LYS A 630 22.52 -3.77 -17.48
C LYS A 630 21.40 -3.51 -16.47
N PRO A 631 21.09 -4.47 -15.57
CA PRO A 631 20.22 -4.22 -14.43
C PRO A 631 20.75 -3.11 -13.52
N ILE A 632 19.88 -2.52 -12.70
CA ILE A 632 20.29 -1.62 -11.61
C ILE A 632 21.30 -2.35 -10.70
N TYR A 633 22.49 -1.76 -10.55
CA TYR A 633 23.54 -2.24 -9.64
C TYR A 633 23.27 -1.77 -8.21
N ILE A 634 23.33 -2.71 -7.27
CA ILE A 634 23.16 -2.43 -5.83
C ILE A 634 24.48 -2.83 -5.16
N PRO A 635 25.28 -1.86 -4.64
CA PRO A 635 26.53 -2.13 -3.93
C PRO A 635 26.31 -3.20 -2.86
N THR A 636 27.06 -4.31 -2.94
CA THR A 636 26.89 -5.45 -2.04
C THR A 636 28.26 -6.06 -1.74
N GLU A 637 28.79 -5.80 -0.54
CA GLU A 637 29.96 -6.50 0.00
C GLU A 637 29.49 -7.70 0.83
N VAL A 638 30.02 -8.89 0.54
CA VAL A 638 29.79 -10.10 1.35
C VAL A 638 30.96 -10.28 2.31
N GLY A 639 30.78 -9.83 3.54
CA GLY A 639 31.75 -9.93 4.63
C GLY A 639 31.46 -11.05 5.63
N ASP A 640 32.29 -11.11 6.67
CA ASP A 640 32.16 -12.00 7.83
C ASP A 640 32.35 -11.19 9.13
N ILE A 641 31.50 -11.43 10.13
CA ILE A 641 31.68 -10.96 11.50
C ILE A 641 31.46 -12.15 12.43
N ASN A 642 32.44 -12.45 13.28
CA ASN A 642 32.43 -13.56 14.24
C ASN A 642 32.15 -14.96 13.60
N GLY A 643 32.51 -15.17 12.34
CA GLY A 643 32.22 -16.41 11.59
C GLY A 643 30.83 -16.48 10.97
N ILE A 644 30.08 -15.37 11.01
CA ILE A 644 28.73 -15.21 10.48
C ILE A 644 28.75 -14.24 9.30
N LYS A 645 28.05 -14.61 8.23
CA LYS A 645 28.03 -13.85 6.99
C LYS A 645 27.23 -12.56 7.15
N VAL A 646 27.78 -11.47 6.61
CA VAL A 646 27.15 -10.14 6.62
C VAL A 646 27.13 -9.58 5.20
N LEU A 647 25.95 -9.20 4.72
CA LEU A 647 25.77 -8.41 3.50
C LEU A 647 25.80 -6.92 3.88
N LYS A 648 26.65 -6.15 3.23
CA LYS A 648 26.83 -4.70 3.46
C LYS A 648 26.52 -3.90 2.19
N HIS A 649 25.60 -2.95 2.31
CA HIS A 649 25.15 -2.08 1.21
C HIS A 649 25.49 -0.62 1.52
N ASP A 650 26.60 -0.14 0.95
CA ASP A 650 27.00 1.28 1.04
C ASP A 650 26.06 2.12 0.16
N LEU A 651 25.09 2.75 0.80
CA LEU A 651 24.04 3.57 0.18
C LEU A 651 23.74 4.77 1.08
N PHE A 652 23.44 5.92 0.49
CA PHE A 652 23.02 7.09 1.29
C PHE A 652 21.64 6.83 1.92
N THR A 653 21.59 6.85 3.26
CA THR A 653 20.38 6.54 4.06
C THR A 653 19.92 7.68 4.98
N ASN A 654 20.45 8.90 4.82
CA ASN A 654 20.16 10.05 5.70
C ASN A 654 20.47 9.77 7.19
N ASP A 655 21.64 9.18 7.47
CA ASP A 655 22.10 8.72 8.79
C ASP A 655 21.21 7.64 9.46
N VAL A 656 20.30 6.99 8.73
CA VAL A 656 19.58 5.78 9.20
C VAL A 656 20.39 4.52 8.91
N LEU A 657 20.46 3.60 9.88
CA LEU A 657 20.92 2.23 9.66
C LEU A 657 19.72 1.27 9.63
N TYR A 658 19.62 0.51 8.55
CA TYR A 658 18.68 -0.61 8.39
C TYR A 658 19.42 -1.92 8.61
N ALA A 659 18.82 -2.84 9.36
CA ALA A 659 19.36 -4.15 9.60
C ALA A 659 18.29 -5.25 9.53
N GLU A 660 18.60 -6.34 8.84
CA GLU A 660 17.84 -7.59 8.89
C GLU A 660 18.71 -8.70 9.48
N VAL A 661 18.20 -9.39 10.50
CA VAL A 661 18.80 -10.62 11.05
C VAL A 661 17.91 -11.79 10.63
N VAL A 662 18.48 -12.75 9.91
CA VAL A 662 17.74 -13.81 9.21
C VAL A 662 18.09 -15.17 9.82
N PHE A 663 17.06 -15.87 10.32
CA PHE A 663 17.14 -17.18 10.96
C PHE A 663 16.41 -18.23 10.11
N ASN A 664 17.01 -19.41 9.90
CA ASN A 664 16.46 -20.47 9.07
C ASN A 664 15.35 -21.25 9.81
N MET A 665 14.22 -21.51 9.15
CA MET A 665 13.10 -22.27 9.72
C MET A 665 13.13 -23.78 9.43
N GLY A 666 13.97 -24.27 8.51
CA GLY A 666 13.95 -25.67 8.00
C GLY A 666 14.32 -26.79 8.98
N SER A 667 14.44 -26.49 10.27
CA SER A 667 14.55 -27.43 11.39
C SER A 667 13.28 -27.49 12.26
N LEU A 668 12.29 -26.62 12.00
CA LEU A 668 11.05 -26.53 12.75
C LEU A 668 10.06 -27.62 12.32
N LYS A 669 9.41 -28.27 13.29
CA LYS A 669 8.37 -29.27 12.99
C LYS A 669 7.19 -28.66 12.22
N GLN A 670 6.57 -29.46 11.35
CA GLN A 670 5.39 -29.06 10.57
C GLN A 670 4.21 -28.60 11.46
N GLU A 671 3.99 -29.28 12.60
CA GLU A 671 2.95 -28.96 13.58
C GLU A 671 3.07 -27.55 14.20
N LEU A 672 4.26 -26.93 14.14
CA LEU A 672 4.53 -25.61 14.69
C LEU A 672 4.42 -24.48 13.66
N LEU A 673 4.35 -24.79 12.36
CA LEU A 673 4.29 -23.78 11.29
C LEU A 673 3.07 -22.84 11.42
N PRO A 674 1.83 -23.30 11.67
CA PRO A 674 0.68 -22.40 11.82
C PRO A 674 0.79 -21.44 13.01
N LEU A 675 1.62 -21.76 14.00
CA LEU A 675 1.83 -20.94 15.19
C LEU A 675 2.86 -19.81 14.97
N VAL A 676 3.68 -19.88 13.91
CA VAL A 676 4.75 -18.92 13.60
C VAL A 676 4.27 -17.45 13.51
N PRO A 677 3.17 -17.09 12.82
CA PRO A 677 2.73 -15.69 12.74
C PRO A 677 2.37 -15.10 14.11
N LEU A 678 1.76 -15.91 14.98
CA LEU A 678 1.39 -15.51 16.35
C LEU A 678 2.61 -15.48 17.29
N PHE A 679 3.60 -16.35 17.07
CA PHE A 679 4.91 -16.26 17.70
C PHE A 679 5.60 -14.93 17.36
N CYS A 680 5.65 -14.55 16.08
CA CYS A 680 6.22 -13.28 15.63
C CYS A 680 5.53 -12.05 16.27
N GLN A 681 4.20 -12.04 16.37
CA GLN A 681 3.47 -10.99 17.10
C GLN A 681 3.80 -11.01 18.59
N SER A 682 3.84 -12.20 19.22
CA SER A 682 4.10 -12.35 20.66
C SER A 682 5.48 -11.83 21.07
N LEU A 683 6.51 -11.93 20.23
CA LEU A 683 7.84 -11.37 20.52
C LEU A 683 7.85 -9.83 20.58
N LEU A 684 6.94 -9.15 19.87
CA LEU A 684 6.84 -7.68 19.84
C LEU A 684 5.79 -7.13 20.81
N GLU A 685 4.86 -7.97 21.24
CA GLU A 685 3.66 -7.58 21.99
C GLU A 685 3.50 -8.31 23.35
N MET A 686 4.50 -9.04 23.83
CA MET A 686 4.56 -9.54 25.22
C MET A 686 5.73 -8.91 26.01
N GLY A 687 5.64 -8.99 27.35
CA GLY A 687 6.66 -8.43 28.26
C GLY A 687 7.87 -9.35 28.43
N THR A 688 8.94 -8.83 29.03
CA THR A 688 10.06 -9.63 29.55
C THR A 688 9.86 -9.94 31.03
N LYS A 689 10.89 -10.45 31.72
CA LYS A 689 10.87 -10.61 33.19
C LYS A 689 10.97 -9.27 33.95
N ASP A 690 11.54 -8.25 33.30
CA ASP A 690 11.90 -6.96 33.92
C ASP A 690 11.06 -5.79 33.43
N LEU A 691 10.36 -5.96 32.29
CA LEU A 691 9.56 -4.94 31.61
C LEU A 691 8.23 -5.54 31.17
N ASP A 692 7.11 -4.84 31.36
CA ASP A 692 5.89 -5.20 30.64
C ASP A 692 6.00 -4.86 29.13
N PHE A 693 5.04 -5.31 28.32
CA PHE A 693 5.06 -5.07 26.87
C PHE A 693 4.90 -3.58 26.52
N VAL A 694 4.28 -2.78 27.40
CA VAL A 694 4.10 -1.32 27.22
C VAL A 694 5.47 -0.67 27.30
N GLN A 695 6.22 -1.00 28.36
CA GLN A 695 7.58 -0.52 28.61
C GLN A 695 8.56 -0.99 27.54
N LEU A 696 8.46 -2.25 27.09
CA LEU A 696 9.27 -2.76 25.98
C LEU A 696 8.96 -2.00 24.67
N ASN A 697 7.68 -1.82 24.35
CA ASN A 697 7.27 -1.14 23.12
C ASN A 697 7.60 0.37 23.14
N GLN A 698 7.44 1.04 24.28
CA GLN A 698 7.93 2.39 24.51
C GLN A 698 9.44 2.46 24.29
N LEU A 699 10.22 1.57 24.90
CA LEU A 699 11.68 1.56 24.78
C LEU A 699 12.16 1.32 23.33
N ILE A 700 11.42 0.53 22.54
CA ILE A 700 11.64 0.38 21.10
C ILE A 700 11.36 1.70 20.36
N GLY A 701 10.15 2.25 20.51
CA GLY A 701 9.75 3.51 19.84
C GLY A 701 10.55 4.75 20.27
N ARG A 702 11.22 4.70 21.42
CA ARG A 702 12.06 5.76 22.01
C ARG A 702 13.51 5.75 21.55
N LYS A 703 13.97 4.63 20.96
CA LYS A 703 15.39 4.41 20.60
C LYS A 703 15.61 3.98 19.15
N THR A 704 14.55 3.59 18.45
CA THR A 704 14.60 3.02 17.10
C THR A 704 13.48 3.63 16.24
N GLY A 705 13.56 3.41 14.92
CA GLY A 705 12.44 3.63 14.01
C GLY A 705 11.48 2.44 13.92
N GLY A 706 11.55 1.50 14.87
CA GLY A 706 10.78 0.26 14.90
C GLY A 706 11.61 -1.00 14.70
N ILE A 707 11.07 -2.10 15.22
CA ILE A 707 11.53 -3.48 15.02
C ILE A 707 10.32 -4.30 14.60
N SER A 708 10.52 -5.19 13.63
CA SER A 708 9.51 -6.09 13.09
C SER A 708 10.06 -7.52 13.01
N VAL A 709 9.19 -8.52 13.15
CA VAL A 709 9.52 -9.94 13.05
C VAL A 709 8.44 -10.58 12.18
N TYR A 710 8.84 -11.34 11.16
CA TYR A 710 7.90 -12.01 10.26
C TYR A 710 8.53 -13.24 9.61
N PRO A 711 7.73 -14.26 9.22
CA PRO A 711 8.20 -15.32 8.35
C PRO A 711 8.34 -14.83 6.90
N PHE A 712 9.35 -15.35 6.21
CA PHE A 712 9.52 -15.31 4.76
C PHE A 712 9.60 -16.74 4.25
N THR A 713 8.90 -17.07 3.17
CA THR A 713 9.02 -18.37 2.49
C THR A 713 8.84 -18.22 0.99
N SER A 714 9.68 -18.92 0.22
CA SER A 714 9.65 -18.97 -1.25
C SER A 714 10.35 -20.22 -1.75
N SER A 715 10.13 -20.61 -3.01
CA SER A 715 10.87 -21.71 -3.65
C SER A 715 12.29 -21.27 -4.03
N ILE A 716 13.21 -22.23 -4.27
CA ILE A 716 14.49 -21.93 -4.91
C ILE A 716 14.57 -22.75 -6.20
N ARG A 717 14.70 -22.06 -7.34
CA ARG A 717 14.66 -22.72 -8.66
C ARG A 717 15.73 -23.81 -8.76
N GLY A 718 15.31 -25.02 -9.17
CA GLY A 718 16.19 -26.18 -9.28
C GLY A 718 16.48 -26.91 -7.96
N GLN A 719 15.81 -26.56 -6.86
CA GLN A 719 15.84 -27.30 -5.59
C GLN A 719 14.41 -27.65 -5.15
N ARG A 720 14.27 -28.74 -4.37
CA ARG A 720 13.00 -29.17 -3.80
C ARG A 720 12.67 -28.48 -2.48
N ASP A 721 13.69 -28.24 -1.67
CA ASP A 721 13.54 -27.69 -0.33
C ASP A 721 13.36 -26.16 -0.40
N PRO A 722 12.39 -25.58 0.32
CA PRO A 722 12.07 -24.16 0.21
C PRO A 722 13.12 -23.27 0.88
N CYS A 723 13.23 -22.03 0.41
CA CYS A 723 13.84 -20.95 1.18
C CYS A 723 12.83 -20.52 2.25
N SER A 724 13.09 -20.80 3.53
CA SER A 724 12.15 -20.47 4.60
C SER A 724 12.87 -19.97 5.86
N HIS A 725 12.51 -18.77 6.29
CA HIS A 725 13.25 -18.01 7.30
C HIS A 725 12.29 -17.17 8.16
N ILE A 726 12.72 -16.81 9.36
CA ILE A 726 12.19 -15.66 10.10
C ILE A 726 13.19 -14.53 10.00
N ILE A 727 12.68 -13.35 9.64
CA ILE A 727 13.46 -12.12 9.48
C ILE A 727 13.09 -11.18 10.62
N VAL A 728 14.09 -10.79 11.40
CA VAL A 728 13.98 -9.68 12.36
C VAL A 728 14.53 -8.43 11.68
N ARG A 729 13.65 -7.56 11.21
CA ARG A 729 13.97 -6.32 10.49
C ARG A 729 13.80 -5.12 11.42
N GLY A 730 14.86 -4.35 11.63
CA GLY A 730 14.87 -3.18 12.48
C GLY A 730 15.64 -2.01 11.87
N LYS A 731 15.29 -0.79 12.28
CA LYS A 731 15.94 0.44 11.80
C LYS A 731 16.12 1.46 12.91
N ALA A 732 17.18 2.25 12.87
CA ALA A 732 17.44 3.31 13.84
C ALA A 732 18.36 4.38 13.25
N MET A 733 18.46 5.55 13.89
CA MET A 733 19.55 6.49 13.59
C MET A 733 20.89 5.80 13.87
N SER A 734 21.93 6.08 13.08
CA SER A 734 23.20 5.34 13.15
C SER A 734 23.89 5.43 14.52
N GLU A 735 23.72 6.53 15.25
CA GLU A 735 24.16 6.68 16.64
C GLU A 735 23.45 5.72 17.63
N ARG A 736 22.27 5.20 17.28
CA ARG A 736 21.46 4.25 18.07
C ARG A 736 21.60 2.80 17.65
N THR A 737 22.59 2.47 16.82
CA THR A 737 22.87 1.09 16.40
C THR A 737 23.06 0.14 17.59
N GLU A 738 23.70 0.57 18.69
CA GLU A 738 23.82 -0.29 19.88
C GLU A 738 22.48 -0.52 20.59
N ASP A 739 21.67 0.53 20.71
CA ASP A 739 20.33 0.45 21.29
C ASP A 739 19.44 -0.50 20.48
N LEU A 740 19.49 -0.42 19.13
CA LEU A 740 18.76 -1.29 18.22
C LEU A 740 19.12 -2.77 18.43
N PHE A 741 20.41 -3.14 18.38
CA PHE A 741 20.81 -4.55 18.51
C PHE A 741 20.61 -5.12 19.93
N ASN A 742 20.75 -4.29 20.98
CA ASN A 742 20.36 -4.69 22.34
C ASN A 742 18.85 -4.98 22.43
N LEU A 743 18.01 -4.20 21.74
CA LEU A 743 16.56 -4.39 21.71
C LEU A 743 16.14 -5.60 20.86
N VAL A 744 16.79 -5.84 19.72
CA VAL A 744 16.62 -7.06 18.92
C VAL A 744 16.93 -8.30 19.77
N ASN A 745 18.03 -8.31 20.52
CA ASN A 745 18.37 -9.41 21.42
C ASN A 745 17.30 -9.63 22.50
N ARG A 746 16.81 -8.53 23.10
CA ARG A 746 15.77 -8.54 24.13
C ARG A 746 14.44 -9.10 23.61
N VAL A 747 14.02 -8.69 22.42
CA VAL A 747 12.81 -9.18 21.73
C VAL A 747 12.89 -10.70 21.52
N ILE A 748 14.01 -11.21 20.97
CA ILE A 748 14.12 -12.63 20.62
C ILE A 748 14.40 -13.55 21.82
N GLN A 749 15.11 -13.08 22.87
CA GLN A 749 15.53 -13.91 24.01
C GLN A 749 14.79 -13.64 25.34
N ASP A 750 14.51 -12.38 25.71
CA ASP A 750 14.06 -12.05 27.08
C ASP A 750 12.52 -12.11 27.26
N VAL A 751 11.75 -12.00 26.17
CA VAL A 751 10.28 -11.94 26.19
C VAL A 751 9.66 -13.24 26.72
N GLN A 752 8.75 -13.16 27.68
CA GLN A 752 8.11 -14.32 28.31
C GLN A 752 6.83 -14.67 27.55
N LEU A 753 6.79 -15.86 26.93
CA LEU A 753 5.70 -16.31 26.07
C LEU A 753 4.54 -16.92 26.89
N THR A 754 4.13 -16.19 27.94
CA THR A 754 3.27 -16.67 29.03
C THR A 754 1.94 -15.92 29.17
N ASP A 755 1.70 -14.85 28.42
CA ASP A 755 0.47 -14.05 28.52
C ASP A 755 -0.67 -14.62 27.66
N GLN A 756 -1.43 -15.53 28.27
CA GLN A 756 -2.63 -16.16 27.70
C GLN A 756 -3.66 -15.15 27.19
N LYS A 757 -3.88 -14.05 27.91
CA LYS A 757 -4.94 -13.07 27.60
C LYS A 757 -4.61 -12.30 26.33
N ARG A 758 -3.36 -11.85 26.24
CA ARG A 758 -2.83 -11.16 25.07
C ARG A 758 -2.77 -12.10 23.87
N PHE A 759 -2.33 -13.33 24.08
CA PHE A 759 -2.33 -14.34 23.02
C PHE A 759 -3.73 -14.62 22.46
N LYS A 760 -4.75 -14.76 23.32
CA LYS A 760 -6.14 -14.90 22.89
C LYS A 760 -6.60 -13.73 22.01
N GLN A 761 -6.26 -12.51 22.41
CA GLN A 761 -6.53 -11.30 21.62
C GLN A 761 -5.82 -11.33 20.25
N PHE A 762 -4.58 -11.81 20.17
CA PHE A 762 -3.87 -11.96 18.88
C PHE A 762 -4.55 -12.99 17.95
N VAL A 763 -5.12 -14.06 18.52
CA VAL A 763 -5.91 -15.06 17.78
C VAL A 763 -7.18 -14.43 17.23
N SER A 764 -8.01 -13.79 18.06
CA SER A 764 -9.26 -13.18 17.60
C SER A 764 -9.03 -12.04 16.59
N GLN A 765 -7.98 -11.22 16.77
CA GLN A 765 -7.56 -10.21 15.79
C GLN A 765 -7.10 -10.82 14.46
N SER A 766 -6.30 -11.91 14.52
CA SER A 766 -5.85 -12.61 13.32
C SER A 766 -6.99 -13.31 12.59
N LYS A 767 -7.96 -13.87 13.32
CA LYS A 767 -9.18 -14.46 12.78
C LYS A 767 -10.00 -13.39 12.05
N ALA A 768 -10.34 -12.28 12.69
CA ALA A 768 -11.04 -11.15 12.07
C ALA A 768 -10.28 -10.60 10.84
N ARG A 769 -8.94 -10.53 10.87
CA ARG A 769 -8.11 -10.14 9.72
C ARG A 769 -8.23 -11.14 8.56
N MET A 770 -8.31 -12.44 8.81
CA MET A 770 -8.52 -13.45 7.76
C MET A 770 -9.96 -13.48 7.25
N GLU A 771 -10.96 -13.32 8.11
CA GLU A 771 -12.38 -13.14 7.73
C GLU A 771 -12.55 -11.98 6.74
N ASN A 772 -11.94 -10.82 7.03
CA ASN A 772 -11.96 -9.68 6.11
C ASN A 772 -11.10 -9.91 4.85
N ARG A 773 -9.96 -10.62 4.94
CA ARG A 773 -9.13 -10.96 3.76
C ARG A 773 -9.85 -11.85 2.76
N LEU A 774 -10.68 -12.79 3.22
CA LEU A 774 -11.56 -13.59 2.34
C LEU A 774 -12.53 -12.70 1.55
N ARG A 775 -13.23 -11.78 2.23
CA ARG A 775 -14.26 -10.91 1.63
C ARG A 775 -13.71 -9.82 0.71
N GLY A 776 -12.60 -9.20 1.08
CA GLY A 776 -12.02 -8.08 0.32
C GLY A 776 -10.95 -8.49 -0.69
N SER A 777 -10.26 -9.62 -0.44
CA SER A 777 -9.04 -10.03 -1.16
C SER A 777 -8.95 -11.54 -1.41
N GLY A 778 -10.09 -12.20 -1.69
CA GLY A 778 -10.18 -13.65 -1.85
C GLY A 778 -9.20 -14.27 -2.87
N HIS A 779 -8.84 -13.53 -3.92
CA HIS A 779 -7.79 -13.92 -4.90
C HIS A 779 -6.48 -14.34 -4.24
N GLY A 780 -6.05 -13.66 -3.17
CA GLY A 780 -4.82 -13.97 -2.45
C GLY A 780 -4.94 -15.19 -1.53
N ILE A 781 -6.17 -15.64 -1.22
CA ILE A 781 -6.44 -16.92 -0.57
C ILE A 781 -6.47 -18.03 -1.63
N ALA A 782 -7.12 -17.80 -2.78
CA ALA A 782 -7.12 -18.73 -3.91
C ALA A 782 -5.70 -19.04 -4.40
N ALA A 783 -4.86 -18.02 -4.60
CA ALA A 783 -3.44 -18.17 -4.97
C ALA A 783 -2.69 -19.08 -3.98
N ALA A 784 -2.67 -18.71 -2.69
CA ALA A 784 -1.98 -19.50 -1.65
C ALA A 784 -2.49 -20.94 -1.56
N ARG A 785 -3.79 -21.16 -1.79
CA ARG A 785 -4.42 -22.49 -1.79
C ARG A 785 -4.07 -23.32 -3.02
N MET A 786 -3.83 -22.70 -4.18
CA MET A 786 -3.28 -23.35 -5.37
C MET A 786 -1.80 -23.68 -5.19
N ASP A 787 -0.99 -22.73 -4.70
CA ASP A 787 0.44 -22.94 -4.46
C ASP A 787 0.68 -24.09 -3.48
N ALA A 788 -0.16 -24.22 -2.45
CA ALA A 788 -0.11 -25.33 -1.49
C ALA A 788 -0.46 -26.70 -2.06
N LYS A 789 -1.06 -26.77 -3.25
CA LYS A 789 -1.30 -28.00 -4.01
C LYS A 789 -0.16 -28.29 -5.01
N LEU A 790 0.68 -27.29 -5.30
CA LEU A 790 1.69 -27.33 -6.38
C LEU A 790 3.15 -27.34 -5.89
N ASN A 791 3.48 -26.74 -4.73
CA ASN A 791 4.85 -26.72 -4.20
C ASN A 791 4.93 -26.54 -2.66
N VAL A 792 6.06 -26.96 -2.08
CA VAL A 792 6.27 -26.99 -0.62
C VAL A 792 6.33 -25.57 -0.01
N ALA A 793 6.88 -24.58 -0.73
CA ALA A 793 6.92 -23.20 -0.26
C ALA A 793 5.50 -22.60 -0.15
N GLY A 794 4.65 -22.89 -1.14
CA GLY A 794 3.22 -22.61 -1.11
C GLY A 794 2.53 -23.27 0.07
N TRP A 795 2.76 -24.56 0.30
CA TRP A 795 2.16 -25.28 1.43
C TRP A 795 2.54 -24.65 2.78
N VAL A 796 3.83 -24.40 3.02
CA VAL A 796 4.32 -23.72 4.23
C VAL A 796 3.68 -22.34 4.41
N SER A 797 3.53 -21.57 3.33
CA SER A 797 2.93 -20.23 3.36
C SER A 797 1.42 -20.26 3.62
N GLU A 798 0.72 -21.26 3.10
CA GLU A 798 -0.72 -21.48 3.29
C GLU A 798 -1.06 -21.87 4.74
N GLN A 799 -0.20 -22.65 5.39
CA GLN A 799 -0.29 -22.93 6.83
C GLN A 799 -0.10 -21.67 7.70
N MET A 800 0.59 -20.64 7.21
CA MET A 800 0.90 -19.39 7.94
C MET A 800 0.01 -18.19 7.55
N GLY A 801 -0.87 -18.33 6.56
CA GLY A 801 -1.68 -17.20 6.06
C GLY A 801 -2.69 -17.51 4.97
N GLY A 802 -2.95 -18.78 4.67
CA GLY A 802 -3.97 -19.23 3.71
C GLY A 802 -5.27 -19.66 4.40
N PHE A 803 -6.00 -20.59 3.78
CA PHE A 803 -7.28 -21.08 4.31
C PHE A 803 -7.09 -21.96 5.54
N SER A 804 -6.11 -22.88 5.53
CA SER A 804 -5.80 -23.72 6.70
C SER A 804 -5.38 -22.91 7.92
N TYR A 805 -4.82 -21.71 7.74
CA TYR A 805 -4.50 -20.80 8.84
C TYR A 805 -5.77 -20.22 9.50
N LEU A 806 -6.84 -19.97 8.74
CA LEU A 806 -8.14 -19.60 9.31
C LEU A 806 -8.78 -20.77 10.07
N GLU A 807 -8.77 -21.98 9.48
CA GLU A 807 -9.24 -23.21 10.15
C GLU A 807 -8.49 -23.43 11.48
N PHE A 808 -7.16 -23.29 11.46
CA PHE A 808 -6.31 -23.35 12.66
C PHE A 808 -6.66 -22.28 13.69
N LEU A 809 -6.89 -21.02 13.30
CA LEU A 809 -7.26 -19.94 14.22
C LEU A 809 -8.62 -20.19 14.91
N GLN A 810 -9.59 -20.77 14.19
CA GLN A 810 -10.92 -21.10 14.73
C GLN A 810 -10.87 -22.18 15.83
N ASP A 811 -9.94 -23.15 15.74
CA ASP A 811 -9.71 -24.14 16.80
C ASP A 811 -8.74 -23.65 17.88
N LEU A 812 -7.74 -22.84 17.52
CA LEU A 812 -6.80 -22.25 18.48
C LEU A 812 -7.51 -21.31 19.47
N GLU A 813 -8.53 -20.57 19.04
CA GLU A 813 -9.35 -19.72 19.92
C GLU A 813 -9.99 -20.52 21.07
N LYS A 814 -10.37 -21.78 20.81
CA LYS A 814 -10.86 -22.74 21.81
C LYS A 814 -9.70 -23.33 22.63
N LYS A 815 -8.57 -23.66 21.99
CA LYS A 815 -7.42 -24.28 22.66
C LYS A 815 -6.77 -23.34 23.69
N VAL A 816 -6.70 -22.04 23.43
CA VAL A 816 -6.11 -21.04 24.35
C VAL A 816 -6.83 -20.99 25.71
N ASP A 817 -8.13 -21.27 25.77
CA ASP A 817 -8.88 -21.35 27.04
C ASP A 817 -8.71 -22.69 27.78
N ASN A 818 -8.36 -23.77 27.07
CA ASN A 818 -8.40 -25.15 27.59
C ASN A 818 -7.01 -25.76 27.86
N ASP A 819 -5.98 -25.39 27.08
CA ASP A 819 -4.60 -25.84 27.25
C ASP A 819 -3.63 -24.73 26.80
N TRP A 820 -3.35 -23.81 27.73
CA TRP A 820 -2.41 -22.71 27.51
C TRP A 820 -0.96 -23.17 27.64
N GLU A 821 -0.70 -24.10 28.56
CA GLU A 821 0.61 -24.66 28.84
C GLU A 821 1.24 -25.34 27.61
N GLU A 822 0.48 -26.10 26.83
CA GLU A 822 0.97 -26.70 25.57
C GLU A 822 1.31 -25.63 24.53
N ILE A 823 0.49 -24.59 24.40
CA ILE A 823 0.71 -23.49 23.45
C ILE A 823 1.96 -22.69 23.85
N SER A 824 2.09 -22.31 25.12
CA SER A 824 3.25 -21.60 25.66
C SER A 824 4.54 -22.41 25.49
N SER A 825 4.49 -23.73 25.76
CA SER A 825 5.60 -24.66 25.51
C SER A 825 6.00 -24.72 24.03
N SER A 826 5.02 -24.70 23.13
CA SER A 826 5.20 -24.71 21.68
C SER A 826 5.84 -23.41 21.17
N LEU A 827 5.41 -22.26 21.67
CA LEU A 827 6.03 -20.95 21.39
C LEU A 827 7.50 -20.91 21.83
N GLU A 828 7.81 -21.46 23.01
CA GLU A 828 9.19 -21.58 23.49
C GLU A 828 9.99 -22.66 22.71
N GLU A 829 9.35 -23.67 22.10
CA GLU A 829 10.01 -24.62 21.20
C GLU A 829 10.41 -23.96 19.88
N ILE A 830 9.53 -23.14 19.31
CA ILE A 830 9.81 -22.31 18.14
C ILE A 830 11.03 -21.42 18.43
N ARG A 831 11.06 -20.69 19.56
CA ARG A 831 12.24 -19.91 20.00
C ARG A 831 13.53 -20.73 20.04
N ARG A 832 13.51 -21.87 20.75
CA ARG A 832 14.70 -22.73 20.94
C ARG A 832 15.26 -23.31 19.63
N THR A 833 14.41 -23.45 18.62
CA THR A 833 14.75 -24.07 17.33
C THR A 833 15.37 -23.07 16.35
N LEU A 834 14.92 -21.81 16.38
CA LEU A 834 15.27 -20.78 15.40
C LEU A 834 16.47 -19.93 15.77
N PHE A 835 16.51 -19.40 16.99
CA PHE A 835 17.44 -18.34 17.36
C PHE A 835 18.80 -18.91 17.80
N SER A 836 19.53 -19.46 16.83
CA SER A 836 20.96 -19.78 16.96
C SER A 836 21.82 -18.74 16.24
N ARG A 837 23.03 -18.54 16.74
CA ARG A 837 24.11 -17.86 16.02
C ARG A 837 24.49 -18.62 14.75
N LYS A 838 24.45 -19.96 14.81
CA LYS A 838 24.85 -20.81 13.68
C LYS A 838 23.78 -20.75 12.58
N ASP A 839 24.25 -20.69 11.32
CA ASP A 839 23.44 -20.60 10.10
C ASP A 839 22.55 -19.34 10.01
N CYS A 840 22.85 -18.32 10.84
CA CYS A 840 22.32 -16.95 10.75
C CYS A 840 22.94 -16.20 9.55
N LEU A 841 22.20 -15.22 9.03
CA LEU A 841 22.68 -14.22 8.06
C LEU A 841 22.30 -12.81 8.55
N ILE A 842 23.17 -11.83 8.36
CA ILE A 842 22.87 -10.41 8.64
C ILE A 842 22.94 -9.59 7.35
N ASN A 843 22.03 -8.65 7.19
CA ASN A 843 21.98 -7.66 6.12
C ASN A 843 22.06 -6.26 6.72
N LEU A 844 22.81 -5.35 6.11
CA LEU A 844 23.02 -3.98 6.58
C LEU A 844 22.95 -2.99 5.43
N THR A 845 22.17 -1.92 5.60
CA THR A 845 22.16 -0.79 4.67
C THR A 845 22.35 0.53 5.42
N ALA A 846 23.43 1.23 5.10
CA ALA A 846 23.81 2.56 5.57
C ALA A 846 24.96 3.09 4.70
N ASP A 847 25.40 4.33 4.89
CA ASP A 847 26.66 4.80 4.30
C ASP A 847 27.87 4.04 4.88
N GLY A 848 28.96 3.91 4.11
CA GLY A 848 30.14 3.12 4.48
C GLY A 848 30.79 3.49 5.81
N LYS A 849 30.68 4.76 6.24
CA LYS A 849 31.14 5.22 7.56
C LYS A 849 30.25 4.65 8.67
N ASN A 850 28.93 4.75 8.54
CA ASN A 850 28.00 4.21 9.52
C ASN A 850 27.96 2.67 9.52
N LEU A 851 28.13 2.02 8.35
CA LEU A 851 28.40 0.57 8.27
C LEU A 851 29.63 0.18 9.09
N THR A 852 30.78 0.83 8.88
CA THR A 852 32.02 0.56 9.63
C THR A 852 31.83 0.77 11.14
N ASN A 853 31.06 1.79 11.54
CA ASN A 853 30.75 2.04 12.95
C ASN A 853 29.85 0.95 13.58
N SER A 854 29.04 0.24 12.79
CA SER A 854 28.09 -0.78 13.25
C SER A 854 28.73 -2.12 13.63
N GLU A 855 29.83 -2.50 12.97
CA GLU A 855 30.41 -3.87 13.04
C GLU A 855 30.70 -4.33 14.48
N LYS A 856 31.19 -3.42 15.34
CA LYS A 856 31.46 -3.67 16.76
C LYS A 856 30.19 -3.99 17.59
N HIS A 857 29.06 -3.40 17.24
CA HIS A 857 27.77 -3.63 17.90
C HIS A 857 27.15 -4.94 17.43
N ILE A 858 27.37 -5.29 16.17
CA ILE A 858 26.92 -6.55 15.55
C ILE A 858 27.72 -7.74 16.08
N SER A 859 29.05 -7.60 16.20
CA SER A 859 29.92 -8.59 16.86
C SER A 859 29.44 -8.87 18.30
N LYS A 860 29.18 -7.81 19.08
CA LYS A 860 28.59 -7.90 20.43
C LYS A 860 27.21 -8.58 20.43
N PHE A 861 26.37 -8.32 19.44
CA PHE A 861 25.05 -8.97 19.30
C PHE A 861 25.17 -10.46 19.00
N LEU A 862 26.01 -10.82 18.03
CA LEU A 862 26.25 -12.21 17.65
C LEU A 862 26.78 -13.02 18.85
N ASP A 863 27.65 -12.46 19.68
CA ASP A 863 28.16 -13.13 20.88
C ASP A 863 27.14 -13.27 22.03
N MET A 864 25.98 -12.62 21.95
CA MET A 864 24.84 -12.86 22.84
C MET A 864 23.90 -13.97 22.34
N LEU A 865 23.97 -14.35 21.05
CA LEU A 865 23.09 -15.39 20.49
C LEU A 865 23.49 -16.80 20.96
N PRO A 866 22.52 -17.71 21.21
CA PRO A 866 22.77 -19.11 21.52
C PRO A 866 23.64 -19.79 20.44
N ASN A 867 24.70 -20.49 20.84
CA ASN A 867 25.53 -21.27 19.92
C ASN A 867 25.09 -22.75 19.90
N THR A 868 23.79 -22.99 19.73
CA THR A 868 23.21 -24.33 19.60
C THR A 868 23.50 -24.90 18.21
N SER A 869 23.88 -26.19 18.15
CA SER A 869 23.87 -26.91 16.88
C SER A 869 22.41 -27.11 16.44
N PRO A 870 22.07 -26.92 15.15
CA PRO A 870 20.72 -27.19 14.68
C PRO A 870 20.35 -28.64 14.94
N VAL A 871 19.13 -28.84 15.41
CA VAL A 871 18.45 -30.14 15.29
C VAL A 871 18.37 -30.48 13.79
N GLY A 872 18.56 -31.75 13.44
CA GLY A 872 18.59 -32.18 12.04
C GLY A 872 17.35 -31.72 11.27
N SER A 873 17.54 -31.24 10.03
CA SER A 873 16.46 -30.63 9.24
C SER A 873 15.26 -31.56 9.12
N THR A 874 14.09 -31.01 9.43
CA THR A 874 12.78 -31.64 9.31
C THR A 874 12.29 -31.46 7.89
N ALA A 875 12.36 -32.52 7.08
CA ALA A 875 11.96 -32.47 5.67
C ALA A 875 10.45 -32.24 5.52
N TRP A 876 10.04 -30.99 5.31
CA TRP A 876 8.66 -30.65 4.95
C TRP A 876 8.35 -31.18 3.56
N ASN A 877 7.43 -32.14 3.49
CA ASN A 877 7.13 -32.88 2.27
C ASN A 877 5.61 -33.01 2.00
N ALA A 878 4.80 -32.28 2.77
CA ALA A 878 3.35 -32.22 2.61
C ALA A 878 2.96 -31.25 1.48
N LEU A 879 1.84 -31.59 0.83
CA LEU A 879 1.09 -30.78 -0.14
C LEU A 879 -0.40 -31.04 0.11
N ILE A 880 -1.25 -30.08 -0.24
CA ILE A 880 -2.71 -30.28 -0.29
C ILE A 880 -3.04 -31.10 -1.55
N PRO A 881 -4.02 -32.03 -1.53
CA PRO A 881 -4.44 -32.76 -2.73
C PRO A 881 -4.84 -31.81 -3.88
N PRO A 882 -4.45 -32.09 -5.14
CA PRO A 882 -4.77 -31.24 -6.30
C PRO A 882 -6.23 -31.42 -6.77
N THR A 883 -7.19 -31.26 -5.85
CA THR A 883 -8.63 -31.13 -6.13
C THR A 883 -8.98 -29.67 -6.40
N ASN A 884 -9.94 -29.42 -7.29
CA ASN A 884 -10.54 -28.10 -7.46
C ASN A 884 -11.37 -27.76 -6.21
N GLU A 885 -11.23 -26.57 -5.65
CA GLU A 885 -11.95 -26.14 -4.45
C GLU A 885 -12.78 -24.86 -4.69
N ALA A 886 -13.97 -24.79 -4.11
CA ALA A 886 -14.75 -23.55 -4.00
C ALA A 886 -14.93 -23.20 -2.52
N ILE A 887 -14.37 -22.07 -2.12
CA ILE A 887 -14.43 -21.53 -0.76
C ILE A 887 -15.63 -20.57 -0.70
N VAL A 888 -16.71 -21.02 -0.09
CA VAL A 888 -17.99 -20.29 -0.06
C VAL A 888 -18.00 -19.22 1.03
N ILE A 889 -18.37 -17.99 0.64
CA ILE A 889 -18.55 -16.82 1.51
C ILE A 889 -19.80 -16.00 1.11
N PRO A 890 -20.36 -15.17 2.00
CA PRO A 890 -21.29 -14.11 1.60
C PRO A 890 -20.57 -13.06 0.73
N THR A 891 -20.92 -12.99 -0.55
CA THR A 891 -20.37 -12.00 -1.48
C THR A 891 -21.28 -11.82 -2.70
N GLN A 892 -21.28 -10.62 -3.29
CA GLN A 892 -21.85 -10.32 -4.62
C GLN A 892 -20.81 -10.45 -5.74
N VAL A 893 -19.53 -10.69 -5.39
CA VAL A 893 -18.41 -10.76 -6.34
C VAL A 893 -17.43 -11.87 -5.97
N ASN A 894 -16.96 -12.60 -6.98
CA ASN A 894 -16.11 -13.77 -6.84
C ASN A 894 -14.62 -13.43 -7.02
N TYR A 895 -13.78 -14.41 -6.73
CA TYR A 895 -12.35 -14.41 -6.99
C TYR A 895 -11.95 -15.76 -7.58
N VAL A 896 -11.60 -15.80 -8.87
CA VAL A 896 -11.42 -17.06 -9.62
C VAL A 896 -9.94 -17.29 -9.90
N GLY A 897 -9.36 -18.39 -9.41
CA GLY A 897 -7.97 -18.77 -9.65
C GLY A 897 -7.80 -20.11 -10.38
N LYS A 898 -6.84 -20.19 -11.30
CA LYS A 898 -6.39 -21.47 -11.93
C LYS A 898 -4.88 -21.49 -12.13
N ALA A 899 -4.17 -22.53 -11.69
CA ALA A 899 -2.71 -22.56 -11.73
C ALA A 899 -2.10 -23.94 -11.99
N ALA A 900 -0.91 -23.99 -12.60
CA ALA A 900 -0.09 -25.21 -12.78
C ALA A 900 1.41 -24.91 -12.74
N ASN A 901 2.24 -25.92 -12.46
CA ASN A 901 3.69 -25.80 -12.56
C ASN A 901 4.17 -26.04 -14.00
N LEU A 902 4.64 -24.98 -14.67
CA LEU A 902 5.12 -25.04 -16.05
C LEU A 902 6.44 -25.81 -16.18
N PHE A 903 7.30 -25.86 -15.16
CA PHE A 903 8.56 -26.59 -15.24
C PHE A 903 8.35 -28.11 -15.33
N GLU A 904 7.21 -28.65 -14.88
CA GLU A 904 6.85 -30.06 -15.06
C GLU A 904 6.55 -30.45 -16.52
N THR A 905 6.36 -29.46 -17.41
CA THR A 905 6.30 -29.70 -18.87
C THR A 905 7.68 -29.98 -19.49
N GLY A 906 8.76 -29.73 -18.73
CA GLY A 906 10.13 -29.65 -19.23
C GLY A 906 10.56 -28.23 -19.64
N TYR A 907 9.65 -27.25 -19.64
CA TYR A 907 9.96 -25.85 -19.93
C TYR A 907 11.13 -25.33 -19.09
N GLN A 908 12.07 -24.68 -19.76
CA GLN A 908 13.20 -23.99 -19.13
C GLN A 908 12.95 -22.49 -19.15
N LEU A 909 13.04 -21.85 -17.99
CA LEU A 909 12.84 -20.42 -17.84
C LEU A 909 13.71 -19.62 -18.83
N LYS A 910 13.05 -18.80 -19.65
CA LYS A 910 13.62 -17.70 -20.43
C LYS A 910 13.10 -16.37 -19.89
N GLY A 911 13.87 -15.30 -19.98
CA GLY A 911 13.43 -13.93 -19.67
C GLY A 911 12.23 -13.45 -20.50
N SER A 912 12.00 -14.01 -21.69
CA SER A 912 10.81 -13.71 -22.49
C SER A 912 9.48 -14.06 -21.79
N ALA A 913 9.47 -14.98 -20.82
CA ALA A 913 8.26 -15.30 -20.05
C ALA A 913 7.76 -14.11 -19.20
N TYR A 914 8.64 -13.25 -18.70
CA TYR A 914 8.23 -12.02 -18.00
C TYR A 914 7.48 -11.06 -18.95
N VAL A 915 7.97 -10.93 -20.19
CA VAL A 915 7.37 -10.10 -21.25
C VAL A 915 5.99 -10.63 -21.64
N ILE A 916 5.89 -11.94 -21.84
CA ILE A 916 4.64 -12.59 -22.25
C ILE A 916 3.60 -12.52 -21.13
N SER A 917 3.99 -12.72 -19.87
CA SER A 917 3.08 -12.63 -18.72
C SER A 917 2.55 -11.20 -18.52
N LYS A 918 3.42 -10.17 -18.60
CA LYS A 918 2.95 -8.76 -18.56
C LYS A 918 2.04 -8.41 -19.74
N TYR A 919 2.37 -8.91 -20.93
CA TYR A 919 1.54 -8.68 -22.12
C TYR A 919 0.14 -9.29 -21.97
N LEU A 920 0.02 -10.51 -21.41
CA LEU A 920 -1.28 -11.14 -21.10
C LEU A 920 -2.11 -10.31 -20.12
N ASN A 921 -1.47 -9.77 -19.08
CA ASN A 921 -2.14 -8.92 -18.08
C ASN A 921 -2.71 -7.66 -18.70
N ASN A 922 -1.93 -7.00 -19.56
CA ASN A 922 -2.30 -5.72 -20.16
C ASN A 922 -3.03 -5.86 -21.51
N SER A 923 -3.44 -7.08 -21.91
CA SER A 923 -4.27 -7.32 -23.11
C SER A 923 -5.34 -8.37 -22.82
N TRP A 924 -5.12 -9.64 -23.18
CA TRP A 924 -6.11 -10.72 -23.09
C TRP A 924 -6.92 -10.74 -21.79
N LEU A 925 -6.27 -10.61 -20.63
CA LEU A 925 -6.95 -10.69 -19.33
C LEU A 925 -7.64 -9.36 -18.96
N TRP A 926 -7.08 -8.21 -19.32
CA TRP A 926 -7.73 -6.91 -19.21
C TRP A 926 -9.00 -6.85 -20.07
N ASP A 927 -8.87 -7.12 -21.36
CA ASP A 927 -9.95 -7.02 -22.35
C ASP A 927 -11.10 -8.00 -22.05
N ARG A 928 -10.78 -9.23 -21.64
CA ARG A 928 -11.77 -10.31 -21.48
C ARG A 928 -12.32 -10.45 -20.07
N VAL A 929 -11.50 -10.29 -19.02
CA VAL A 929 -11.97 -10.46 -17.62
C VAL A 929 -12.49 -9.13 -17.07
N ARG A 930 -11.76 -8.02 -17.27
CA ARG A 930 -12.17 -6.69 -16.78
C ARG A 930 -13.18 -6.02 -17.72
N VAL A 931 -12.81 -5.72 -18.97
CA VAL A 931 -13.63 -4.87 -19.86
C VAL A 931 -14.91 -5.58 -20.32
N SER A 932 -14.79 -6.73 -21.00
CA SER A 932 -15.97 -7.50 -21.48
C SER A 932 -16.67 -8.23 -20.32
N GLY A 933 -15.90 -8.89 -19.44
CA GLY A 933 -16.40 -9.69 -18.33
C GLY A 933 -16.98 -8.91 -17.14
N GLY A 934 -16.59 -7.64 -16.96
CA GLY A 934 -17.10 -6.75 -15.92
C GLY A 934 -16.48 -6.90 -14.52
N ALA A 935 -15.39 -7.68 -14.37
CA ALA A 935 -14.63 -7.78 -13.14
C ALA A 935 -13.81 -6.51 -12.87
N TYR A 936 -13.47 -6.20 -11.61
CA TYR A 936 -12.55 -5.08 -11.34
C TYR A 936 -11.13 -5.37 -11.88
N GLY A 937 -10.70 -6.63 -11.93
CA GLY A 937 -9.43 -7.00 -12.56
C GLY A 937 -9.29 -8.49 -12.87
N GLY A 938 -8.49 -8.81 -13.88
CA GLY A 938 -8.02 -10.15 -14.19
C GLY A 938 -6.56 -10.10 -14.63
N PHE A 939 -5.75 -11.03 -14.13
CA PHE A 939 -4.29 -11.04 -14.33
C PHE A 939 -3.73 -12.45 -14.18
N CYS A 940 -2.48 -12.62 -14.59
CA CYS A 940 -1.66 -13.78 -14.30
C CYS A 940 -0.37 -13.38 -13.57
N ASP A 941 0.16 -14.33 -12.81
CA ASP A 941 1.45 -14.26 -12.14
C ASP A 941 2.26 -15.51 -12.49
N PHE A 942 3.59 -15.38 -12.50
CA PHE A 942 4.51 -16.47 -12.81
C PHE A 942 5.67 -16.47 -11.81
N ASP A 943 5.55 -17.28 -10.76
CA ASP A 943 6.64 -17.50 -9.81
C ASP A 943 7.76 -18.30 -10.52
N THR A 944 8.73 -17.56 -11.05
CA THR A 944 9.87 -18.13 -11.75
C THR A 944 10.84 -18.90 -10.84
N HIS A 945 10.60 -18.94 -9.53
CA HIS A 945 11.35 -19.78 -8.59
C HIS A 945 10.73 -21.18 -8.42
N SER A 946 9.40 -21.32 -8.29
CA SER A 946 8.72 -22.62 -8.25
C SER A 946 8.39 -23.19 -9.64
N GLY A 947 8.13 -22.31 -10.61
CA GLY A 947 7.57 -22.66 -11.91
C GLY A 947 6.04 -22.56 -11.98
N VAL A 948 5.36 -22.18 -10.90
CA VAL A 948 3.89 -22.02 -10.91
C VAL A 948 3.50 -20.79 -11.73
N PHE A 949 2.63 -21.01 -12.71
CA PHE A 949 1.91 -19.97 -13.44
C PHE A 949 0.45 -20.01 -13.01
N SER A 950 -0.07 -18.85 -12.59
CA SER A 950 -1.39 -18.67 -11.97
C SER A 950 -2.19 -17.61 -12.70
N PHE A 951 -3.42 -17.91 -13.09
CA PHE A 951 -4.43 -16.91 -13.45
C PHE A 951 -5.29 -16.56 -12.23
N LEU A 952 -5.69 -15.30 -12.08
CA LEU A 952 -6.46 -14.76 -10.96
C LEU A 952 -7.42 -13.63 -11.41
N SER A 953 -8.62 -13.59 -10.82
CA SER A 953 -9.56 -12.46 -10.96
C SER A 953 -9.92 -11.84 -9.61
N TYR A 954 -10.27 -10.55 -9.64
CA TYR A 954 -10.53 -9.71 -8.48
C TYR A 954 -11.88 -8.99 -8.63
N ARG A 955 -12.78 -9.22 -7.66
CA ARG A 955 -14.17 -8.73 -7.67
C ARG A 955 -14.84 -9.02 -9.03
N ASP A 956 -14.97 -10.31 -9.34
CA ASP A 956 -15.46 -10.83 -10.61
C ASP A 956 -16.95 -11.22 -10.52
N PRO A 957 -17.85 -10.67 -11.35
CA PRO A 957 -19.26 -11.06 -11.36
C PRO A 957 -19.51 -12.43 -12.05
N ASN A 958 -18.46 -13.16 -12.43
CA ASN A 958 -18.53 -14.46 -13.08
C ASN A 958 -17.78 -15.54 -12.25
N LEU A 959 -17.92 -16.79 -12.67
CA LEU A 959 -17.16 -17.93 -12.14
C LEU A 959 -16.62 -18.81 -13.27
N LEU A 960 -17.46 -19.61 -13.93
CA LEU A 960 -17.00 -20.53 -14.98
C LEU A 960 -16.52 -19.84 -16.26
N LYS A 961 -17.15 -18.72 -16.66
CA LYS A 961 -16.74 -17.96 -17.86
C LYS A 961 -15.29 -17.47 -17.76
N THR A 962 -14.85 -17.08 -16.57
CA THR A 962 -13.48 -16.61 -16.32
C THR A 962 -12.47 -17.75 -16.51
N LEU A 963 -12.81 -18.98 -16.11
CA LEU A 963 -11.99 -20.16 -16.40
C LEU A 963 -11.88 -20.44 -17.90
N ASP A 964 -12.95 -20.20 -18.67
CA ASP A 964 -12.94 -20.39 -20.12
C ASP A 964 -12.08 -19.32 -20.83
N VAL A 965 -11.99 -18.10 -20.27
CA VAL A 965 -11.02 -17.06 -20.71
C VAL A 965 -9.59 -17.50 -20.42
N TYR A 966 -9.30 -18.06 -19.23
CA TYR A 966 -7.98 -18.59 -18.89
C TYR A 966 -7.60 -19.73 -19.85
N ASP A 967 -8.52 -20.65 -20.14
CA ASP A 967 -8.33 -21.81 -21.01
C ASP A 967 -8.32 -21.45 -22.52
N GLY A 968 -8.62 -20.20 -22.88
CA GLY A 968 -8.40 -19.63 -24.21
C GLY A 968 -6.99 -19.07 -24.44
N THR A 969 -6.21 -18.86 -23.38
CA THR A 969 -4.92 -18.13 -23.44
C THR A 969 -3.87 -18.79 -24.35
N SER A 970 -3.82 -20.13 -24.41
CA SER A 970 -2.88 -20.85 -25.31
C SER A 970 -3.16 -20.54 -26.78
N ASN A 971 -4.43 -20.48 -27.18
CA ASN A 971 -4.83 -20.14 -28.55
C ASN A 971 -4.57 -18.67 -28.86
N PHE A 972 -4.90 -17.75 -27.94
CA PHE A 972 -4.55 -16.33 -28.09
C PHE A 972 -3.05 -16.13 -28.42
N LEU A 973 -2.16 -16.76 -27.64
CA LEU A 973 -0.71 -16.65 -27.87
C LEU A 973 -0.23 -17.32 -29.18
N ARG A 974 -0.87 -18.41 -29.61
CA ARG A 974 -0.57 -19.09 -30.88
C ARG A 974 -1.01 -18.27 -32.09
N GLU A 975 -2.20 -17.67 -32.02
CA GLU A 975 -2.81 -16.92 -33.11
C GLU A 975 -2.30 -15.47 -33.19
N LEU A 976 -1.75 -14.93 -32.09
CA LEU A 976 -1.22 -13.57 -31.98
C LEU A 976 -0.39 -13.12 -33.20
N GLU A 977 -0.80 -12.02 -33.81
CA GLU A 977 0.01 -11.21 -34.71
C GLU A 977 0.40 -9.92 -33.97
N MET A 978 1.66 -9.50 -34.10
CA MET A 978 2.21 -8.37 -33.34
C MET A 978 3.33 -7.71 -34.15
N ASP A 979 3.32 -6.38 -34.24
CA ASP A 979 4.36 -5.60 -34.93
C ASP A 979 5.57 -5.28 -34.02
N GLU A 980 6.58 -4.62 -34.57
CA GLU A 980 7.81 -4.30 -33.82
C GLU A 980 7.58 -3.21 -32.74
N ASP A 981 6.54 -2.36 -32.85
CA ASP A 981 6.22 -1.35 -31.83
C ASP A 981 5.53 -2.00 -30.63
N ALA A 982 4.51 -2.82 -30.85
CA ALA A 982 3.83 -3.56 -29.79
C ALA A 982 4.79 -4.50 -29.03
N LEU A 983 5.69 -5.19 -29.72
CA LEU A 983 6.76 -5.98 -29.11
C LEU A 983 7.74 -5.09 -28.31
N THR A 984 8.12 -3.93 -28.85
CA THR A 984 9.02 -2.99 -28.16
C THR A 984 8.38 -2.42 -26.90
N LYS A 985 7.11 -2.02 -26.94
CA LYS A 985 6.32 -1.57 -25.79
C LYS A 985 6.30 -2.65 -24.70
N ALA A 986 5.92 -3.89 -25.04
CA ALA A 986 5.89 -5.00 -24.09
C ALA A 986 7.25 -5.22 -23.39
N ILE A 987 8.35 -5.15 -24.14
CA ILE A 987 9.72 -5.24 -23.57
C ILE A 987 10.02 -4.05 -22.64
N ILE A 988 9.66 -2.82 -23.01
CA ILE A 988 9.85 -1.62 -22.18
C ILE A 988 9.08 -1.75 -20.87
N GLY A 989 7.79 -2.06 -20.92
CA GLY A 989 6.94 -2.21 -19.73
C GLY A 989 7.48 -3.28 -18.76
N THR A 990 8.01 -4.40 -19.27
CA THR A 990 8.65 -5.43 -18.44
C THR A 990 9.96 -4.97 -17.82
N ILE A 991 10.76 -4.16 -18.53
CA ILE A 991 11.95 -3.53 -17.94
C ILE A 991 11.55 -2.52 -16.86
N GLY A 992 10.42 -1.82 -17.00
CA GLY A 992 9.87 -0.93 -15.98
C GLY A 992 9.63 -1.62 -14.63
N ASP A 993 9.13 -2.86 -14.64
CA ASP A 993 8.95 -3.64 -13.40
C ASP A 993 10.32 -4.08 -12.81
N VAL A 994 11.23 -4.53 -13.67
CA VAL A 994 12.55 -5.07 -13.29
C VAL A 994 13.52 -4.00 -12.79
N ASP A 995 13.41 -2.78 -13.30
CA ASP A 995 14.18 -1.59 -12.88
C ASP A 995 13.33 -0.60 -12.07
N SER A 996 12.21 -1.05 -11.51
CA SER A 996 11.34 -0.22 -10.67
C SER A 996 12.11 0.49 -9.56
N TYR A 997 11.80 1.77 -9.32
CA TYR A 997 12.58 2.60 -8.39
C TYR A 997 12.47 2.07 -6.96
N GLN A 998 13.63 1.99 -6.30
CA GLN A 998 13.76 1.49 -4.93
C GLN A 998 14.50 2.51 -4.06
N LEU A 999 13.91 2.81 -2.90
CA LEU A 999 14.59 3.49 -1.80
C LEU A 999 15.75 2.64 -1.26
N PRO A 1000 16.73 3.23 -0.54
CA PRO A 1000 17.94 2.53 -0.10
C PRO A 1000 17.69 1.22 0.65
N ASP A 1001 16.73 1.20 1.57
CA ASP A 1001 16.41 -0.01 2.35
C ASP A 1001 15.76 -1.11 1.49
N ALA A 1002 14.94 -0.73 0.50
CA ALA A 1002 14.38 -1.65 -0.49
C ALA A 1002 15.44 -2.18 -1.45
N LYS A 1003 16.45 -1.38 -1.82
CA LYS A 1003 17.63 -1.82 -2.60
C LYS A 1003 18.41 -2.90 -1.82
N GLY A 1004 18.73 -2.64 -0.56
CA GLY A 1004 19.38 -3.61 0.33
C GLY A 1004 18.55 -4.89 0.54
N TYR A 1005 17.26 -4.75 0.84
CA TYR A 1005 16.35 -5.87 1.03
C TYR A 1005 16.19 -6.73 -0.23
N SER A 1006 16.12 -6.12 -1.40
CA SER A 1006 16.07 -6.84 -2.68
C SER A 1006 17.38 -7.60 -2.96
N SER A 1007 18.53 -7.08 -2.51
CA SER A 1007 19.79 -7.82 -2.58
C SER A 1007 19.81 -9.03 -1.63
N LEU A 1008 19.27 -8.88 -0.40
CA LEU A 1008 19.07 -9.99 0.53
C LEU A 1008 18.16 -11.08 -0.04
N MET A 1009 17.02 -10.71 -0.66
CA MET A 1009 16.12 -11.68 -1.30
C MET A 1009 16.83 -12.43 -2.44
N ARG A 1010 17.54 -11.72 -3.33
CA ARG A 1010 18.34 -12.37 -4.38
C ARG A 1010 19.41 -13.31 -3.81
N TYR A 1011 20.06 -12.92 -2.71
CA TYR A 1011 21.05 -13.76 -2.03
C TYR A 1011 20.44 -15.06 -1.48
N LEU A 1012 19.31 -14.96 -0.78
CA LEU A 1012 18.60 -16.12 -0.21
C LEU A 1012 18.04 -17.06 -1.29
N LEU A 1013 17.53 -16.49 -2.39
CA LEU A 1013 17.00 -17.23 -3.55
C LEU A 1013 18.09 -17.64 -4.56
N ARG A 1014 19.36 -17.34 -4.27
CA ARG A 1014 20.57 -17.67 -5.06
C ARG A 1014 20.58 -17.11 -6.49
N VAL A 1015 19.88 -16.00 -6.73
CA VAL A 1015 19.88 -15.29 -8.02
C VAL A 1015 21.15 -14.43 -8.12
N THR A 1016 22.07 -14.79 -9.02
CA THR A 1016 23.34 -14.07 -9.19
C THR A 1016 23.22 -12.89 -10.16
N GLU A 1017 24.19 -11.98 -10.15
CA GLU A 1017 24.21 -10.84 -11.07
C GLU A 1017 24.41 -11.28 -12.54
N GLU A 1018 25.13 -12.39 -12.78
CA GLU A 1018 25.22 -13.02 -14.09
C GLU A 1018 23.86 -13.54 -14.56
N GLU A 1019 23.07 -14.15 -13.65
CA GLU A 1019 21.72 -14.58 -13.98
C GLU A 1019 20.81 -13.38 -14.28
N ARG A 1020 20.85 -12.30 -13.47
CA ARG A 1020 20.10 -11.06 -13.75
C ARG A 1020 20.43 -10.50 -15.13
N GLN A 1021 21.72 -10.51 -15.51
CA GLN A 1021 22.16 -10.06 -16.83
C GLN A 1021 21.62 -10.96 -17.94
N ILE A 1022 21.69 -12.29 -17.80
CA ILE A 1022 21.12 -13.25 -18.77
C ILE A 1022 19.61 -13.03 -18.93
N ARG A 1023 18.85 -12.91 -17.83
CA ARG A 1023 17.40 -12.68 -17.91
C ARG A 1023 17.06 -11.34 -18.54
N ARG A 1024 17.85 -10.29 -18.29
CA ARG A 1024 17.69 -9.00 -18.96
C ARG A 1024 17.98 -9.08 -20.46
N GLU A 1025 19.03 -9.79 -20.87
CA GLU A 1025 19.36 -9.99 -22.28
C GLU A 1025 18.29 -10.82 -23.01
N GLU A 1026 17.70 -11.82 -22.35
CA GLU A 1026 16.55 -12.58 -22.85
C GLU A 1026 15.29 -11.69 -22.96
N ILE A 1027 14.96 -10.88 -21.95
CA ILE A 1027 13.86 -9.89 -22.01
C ILE A 1027 14.05 -8.97 -23.23
N LEU A 1028 15.22 -8.33 -23.33
CA LEU A 1028 15.56 -7.37 -24.38
C LEU A 1028 15.70 -7.99 -25.79
N SER A 1029 15.67 -9.32 -25.92
CA SER A 1029 15.77 -10.02 -27.20
C SER A 1029 14.57 -10.92 -27.53
N THR A 1030 13.50 -10.82 -26.74
CA THR A 1030 12.19 -11.48 -26.94
C THR A 1030 11.65 -11.27 -28.35
N ARG A 1031 11.01 -12.30 -28.93
CA ARG A 1031 10.41 -12.25 -30.27
C ARG A 1031 9.00 -12.84 -30.26
N LEU A 1032 8.20 -12.55 -31.29
CA LEU A 1032 6.89 -13.20 -31.51
C LEU A 1032 6.95 -14.75 -31.50
N LYS A 1033 8.11 -15.34 -31.84
CA LYS A 1033 8.33 -16.79 -31.72
C LYS A 1033 8.28 -17.28 -30.26
N ASP A 1034 8.77 -16.50 -29.30
CA ASP A 1034 8.72 -16.85 -27.88
C ASP A 1034 7.28 -16.82 -27.35
N PHE A 1035 6.44 -15.89 -27.81
CA PHE A 1035 5.01 -15.86 -27.48
C PHE A 1035 4.30 -17.14 -27.93
N LYS A 1036 4.51 -17.55 -29.18
CA LYS A 1036 3.90 -18.77 -29.74
C LYS A 1036 4.43 -20.05 -29.05
N GLU A 1037 5.74 -20.12 -28.76
CA GLU A 1037 6.32 -21.20 -27.94
C GLU A 1037 5.75 -21.24 -26.51
N PHE A 1038 5.48 -20.10 -25.89
CA PHE A 1038 4.89 -20.05 -24.55
C PHE A 1038 3.40 -20.38 -24.55
N GLY A 1039 2.69 -20.15 -25.66
CA GLY A 1039 1.33 -20.65 -25.89
C GLY A 1039 1.21 -22.16 -25.76
N ASP A 1040 2.19 -22.90 -26.29
CA ASP A 1040 2.28 -24.36 -26.14
C ASP A 1040 2.62 -24.82 -24.71
N VAL A 1041 3.33 -23.97 -23.93
CA VAL A 1041 3.68 -24.26 -22.53
C VAL A 1041 2.50 -23.98 -21.58
N VAL A 1042 1.82 -22.85 -21.75
CA VAL A 1042 0.71 -22.42 -20.87
C VAL A 1042 -0.54 -23.28 -21.05
N GLU A 1043 -0.66 -24.01 -22.16
CA GLU A 1043 -1.71 -25.04 -22.34
C GLU A 1043 -1.68 -26.13 -21.25
N ALA A 1044 -0.53 -26.37 -20.61
CA ALA A 1044 -0.47 -27.25 -19.44
C ALA A 1044 -1.34 -26.75 -18.26
N VAL A 1045 -1.57 -25.44 -18.13
CA VAL A 1045 -2.49 -24.86 -17.13
C VAL A 1045 -3.94 -25.21 -17.45
N LYS A 1046 -4.30 -25.31 -18.72
CA LYS A 1046 -5.64 -25.73 -19.16
C LYS A 1046 -5.92 -27.18 -18.78
N ASP A 1047 -5.02 -28.08 -19.19
CA ASP A 1047 -5.20 -29.53 -19.09
C ASP A 1047 -4.94 -30.10 -17.67
N LYS A 1048 -4.06 -29.47 -16.89
CA LYS A 1048 -3.60 -29.98 -15.59
C LYS A 1048 -3.72 -28.98 -14.44
N GLY A 1049 -4.11 -27.73 -14.73
CA GLY A 1049 -4.17 -26.69 -13.71
C GLY A 1049 -5.31 -26.89 -12.72
N VAL A 1050 -4.98 -26.76 -11.44
CA VAL A 1050 -5.94 -26.83 -10.34
C VAL A 1050 -6.67 -25.50 -10.22
N VAL A 1051 -7.97 -25.55 -9.93
CA VAL A 1051 -8.83 -24.38 -9.78
C VAL A 1051 -9.14 -24.15 -8.30
N VAL A 1052 -8.99 -22.91 -7.83
CA VAL A 1052 -9.56 -22.49 -6.54
C VAL A 1052 -10.36 -21.21 -6.73
N ALA A 1053 -11.62 -21.22 -6.32
CA ALA A 1053 -12.48 -20.04 -6.29
C ALA A 1053 -12.80 -19.64 -4.85
N VAL A 1054 -12.95 -18.32 -4.60
CA VAL A 1054 -13.65 -17.79 -3.42
C VAL A 1054 -14.91 -17.12 -3.94
N ALA A 1055 -16.09 -17.62 -3.57
CA ALA A 1055 -17.33 -17.35 -4.31
C ALA A 1055 -18.60 -17.35 -3.46
N SER A 1056 -19.70 -16.86 -4.03
CA SER A 1056 -21.05 -16.96 -3.45
C SER A 1056 -21.55 -18.43 -3.41
N PRO A 1057 -22.54 -18.77 -2.57
CA PRO A 1057 -23.18 -20.09 -2.62
C PRO A 1057 -23.86 -20.36 -3.97
N ASP A 1058 -24.59 -19.36 -4.48
CA ASP A 1058 -25.44 -19.49 -5.66
C ASP A 1058 -24.62 -19.64 -6.95
N ASP A 1059 -23.48 -18.95 -7.07
CA ASP A 1059 -22.55 -19.13 -8.19
C ASP A 1059 -21.94 -20.54 -8.21
N VAL A 1060 -21.65 -21.11 -7.04
CA VAL A 1060 -21.09 -22.46 -6.91
C VAL A 1060 -22.13 -23.53 -7.26
N ASP A 1061 -23.38 -23.37 -6.81
CA ASP A 1061 -24.47 -24.27 -7.18
C ASP A 1061 -24.86 -24.13 -8.66
N ALA A 1062 -24.86 -22.92 -9.23
CA ALA A 1062 -25.04 -22.69 -10.67
C ALA A 1062 -23.88 -23.26 -11.50
N ALA A 1063 -22.64 -23.17 -11.00
CA ALA A 1063 -21.48 -23.81 -11.60
C ALA A 1063 -21.58 -25.34 -11.53
N HIS A 1064 -22.12 -25.92 -10.45
CA HIS A 1064 -22.40 -27.36 -10.35
C HIS A 1064 -23.55 -27.81 -11.27
N GLY A 1065 -24.58 -26.99 -11.46
CA GLY A 1065 -25.61 -27.22 -12.47
C GLY A 1065 -25.05 -27.27 -13.90
N SER A 1066 -24.01 -26.48 -14.17
CA SER A 1066 -23.34 -26.38 -15.48
C SER A 1066 -22.22 -27.41 -15.68
N ARG A 1067 -21.48 -27.75 -14.62
CA ARG A 1067 -20.35 -28.69 -14.57
C ARG A 1067 -20.44 -29.51 -13.28
N SER A 1068 -21.18 -30.61 -13.34
CA SER A 1068 -21.53 -31.41 -12.14
C SER A 1068 -20.30 -31.90 -11.37
N ASN A 1069 -20.28 -31.60 -10.06
CA ASN A 1069 -19.18 -31.92 -9.13
C ASN A 1069 -17.82 -31.32 -9.50
N PHE A 1070 -17.77 -30.18 -10.20
CA PHE A 1070 -16.51 -29.55 -10.62
C PHE A 1070 -15.68 -28.96 -9.47
N PHE A 1071 -16.32 -28.56 -8.36
CA PHE A 1071 -15.65 -28.05 -7.16
C PHE A 1071 -15.91 -28.92 -5.93
N GLU A 1072 -14.87 -29.14 -5.12
CA GLU A 1072 -15.01 -29.55 -3.73
C GLU A 1072 -15.36 -28.32 -2.87
N VAL A 1073 -16.55 -28.32 -2.27
CA VAL A 1073 -17.07 -27.15 -1.54
C VAL A 1073 -16.48 -27.08 -0.13
N LYS A 1074 -15.81 -25.97 0.19
CA LYS A 1074 -15.35 -25.59 1.53
C LYS A 1074 -16.23 -24.45 2.04
N LYS A 1075 -16.70 -24.52 3.29
CA LYS A 1075 -17.42 -23.40 3.95
C LYS A 1075 -16.45 -22.63 4.83
N ALA A 1076 -16.47 -21.30 4.75
CA ALA A 1076 -15.46 -20.44 5.39
C ALA A 1076 -16.02 -19.48 6.44
N LEU A 1077 -17.23 -18.97 6.22
CA LEU A 1077 -17.93 -17.94 6.99
C LEU A 1077 -19.39 -18.31 7.18
#